data_AF-A0A6P6YE16-F1
#
_entry.id   AF-A0A6P6YE16-F1
#
_cell.length_a   1.000
_cell.length_b   1.000
_cell.length_c   1.000
_cell.angle_alpha   90.00
_cell.angle_beta   90.00
_cell.angle_gamma   90.00
#
_symmetry.space_group_name_H-M   'P 1'
#
loop_
_entity.id
_entity.type
_entity.pdbx_description
1 polymer ?
#
loop_
_entity_poly.entity_id
_entity_poly.type
_entity_poly.pdbx_seq_one_letter_code
_entity_poly.pdbx_strand_id
1 'polypeptide(L)'
;MFWKIVAGVAALCIVLKRFFFDEPGQSHNARITCSDPYDDYRFYDDDHYNYPTPSYESPLYENPEYSENSDYSEDSDRIIISSASLEWPKITCQSMQISQSLKNEFLSLKTRNLKEKAASFLSKFNQKKQEFGNDMNIFLLSILSIDWTVFINKSIQNNETSEEFCFRCIEKTCIQLIPCLESVMKLRYDSVEQYKQANVAMIIINTMAQIEKEIVSDEQSSITGGEQSTTTDKQSTTDKQFLDMNLRTTTIFTNSQLVHIIFDCSLMAKEIFEKRLQFNNSLVTIEPVYNESNRTDETQFGYITDFFTTITNNESNSQNIGKLFFSMIMTKSSYQKLLPQPSSYFSNQKYRIKRLFYLRPSIRLIETLGYLELNRYESLNSIVKLDSNLFTCSLLPNQMYEQRLNFHSQKPYNIKEKEAIIAASNIVNQSDREKFQILMVQGPPGTGKTHTLIGMIKNIIANSSLSDLDHFHILICAPSNGAIDEIGRRLIAEKETFLHNRSLEIVRIGQSSRIHEDMIPYELDQRINSRLKDNNKNKRMEIRSKIMKEADIILTTLTSCQHSSLDMFRYSSKFFRCLIIDEASQCVEPEILMPLVYKSITKVIMIGDPLQLPATVISNRAQDAYYGRSFFERFDTYFNQQLFTTTIKITILTEQYRMRKEICSFPSKYFYDSKLQTANGSGYNHLININPYFIFDIKDSYESSLQISRLNLNEVKFVCKLFEQIIEKIGYKSNSLTITKLPVSIGIITFYQEQKKTILSQLMKKFPGNLIDQIKIDTVDAFQGQECDIVILSCVRAPDEFGHIGTIGFVRSQQRMNVALTRARSLLCICLHKKKFSKNSIWNKLLSDARQRNRLFSISSTIKDFQLKQMLV
;
A
#
# COMPACT_ATOMS: atom_id res chain seq x y z
N MET A 1 -18.14 54.29 0.55
CA MET A 1 -18.11 52.86 0.93
C MET A 1 -16.82 52.49 1.68
N PHE A 2 -15.64 52.85 1.16
CA PHE A 2 -14.35 52.58 1.82
C PHE A 2 -14.22 53.17 3.25
N TRP A 3 -14.68 54.41 3.47
CA TRP A 3 -14.65 55.05 4.79
C TRP A 3 -15.64 54.47 5.82
N LYS A 4 -16.74 53.84 5.39
CA LYS A 4 -17.68 53.14 6.28
C LYS A 4 -17.13 51.79 6.77
N ILE A 5 -16.27 51.17 5.97
CA ILE A 5 -15.59 49.91 6.31
C ILE A 5 -14.44 50.18 7.31
N VAL A 6 -13.68 51.27 7.13
CA VAL A 6 -12.61 51.65 8.06
C VAL A 6 -13.15 52.05 9.44
N ALA A 7 -14.30 52.74 9.50
CA ALA A 7 -14.96 53.07 10.77
C ALA A 7 -15.50 51.83 11.51
N GLY A 8 -15.98 50.82 10.78
CA GLY A 8 -16.44 49.54 11.34
C GLY A 8 -15.30 48.70 11.94
N VAL A 9 -14.13 48.70 11.31
CA VAL A 9 -12.94 47.98 11.80
C VAL A 9 -12.34 48.67 13.03
N ALA A 10 -12.34 50.01 13.07
CA ALA A 10 -11.88 50.75 14.24
C ALA A 10 -12.78 50.54 15.48
N ALA A 11 -14.10 50.47 15.29
CA ALA A 11 -15.06 50.18 16.36
C ALA A 11 -14.90 48.74 16.91
N LEU A 12 -14.60 47.77 16.04
CA LEU A 12 -14.36 46.38 16.45
C LEU A 12 -13.05 46.22 17.23
N CYS A 13 -12.01 46.97 16.87
CA CYS A 13 -10.73 46.97 17.60
C CYS A 13 -10.83 47.63 18.98
N ILE A 14 -11.73 48.59 19.19
CA ILE A 14 -11.95 49.24 20.50
C ILE A 14 -12.74 48.32 21.45
N VAL A 15 -13.66 47.52 20.93
CA VAL A 15 -14.41 46.53 21.73
C VAL A 15 -13.53 45.34 22.12
N LEU A 16 -12.63 44.88 21.24
CA LEU A 16 -11.73 43.77 21.52
C LEU A 16 -10.59 44.13 22.49
N LYS A 17 -10.21 45.42 22.58
CA LYS A 17 -9.20 45.89 23.54
C LYS A 17 -9.72 45.98 24.99
N ARG A 18 -11.05 45.92 25.18
CA ARG A 18 -11.72 46.01 26.49
C ARG A 18 -12.00 44.64 27.14
N PHE A 19 -11.75 43.54 26.43
CA PHE A 19 -12.04 42.17 26.90
C PHE A 19 -10.82 41.33 27.27
N PHE A 20 -9.58 41.79 27.01
CA PHE A 20 -8.39 40.92 27.08
C PHE A 20 -7.17 41.46 27.83
N PHE A 21 -7.29 42.54 28.60
CA PHE A 21 -6.24 42.95 29.54
C PHE A 21 -6.86 43.35 30.87
N ASP A 22 -6.88 42.42 31.82
CA ASP A 22 -6.66 42.72 33.23
C ASP A 22 -5.87 41.54 33.82
N GLU A 23 -4.60 41.81 34.12
CA GLU A 23 -3.66 40.94 34.81
C GLU A 23 -3.75 41.13 36.35
N PRO A 24 -3.15 40.25 37.16
CA PRO A 24 -3.59 39.93 38.52
C PRO A 24 -2.90 40.74 39.62
N GLY A 25 -3.55 40.86 40.80
CA GLY A 25 -2.86 41.34 41.99
C GLY A 25 -3.68 41.46 43.29
N GLN A 26 -3.36 40.57 44.24
CA GLN A 26 -3.24 40.79 45.70
C GLN A 26 -4.45 40.70 46.67
N SER A 27 -4.36 39.66 47.51
CA SER A 27 -4.55 39.59 48.98
C SER A 27 -5.82 40.14 49.66
N HIS A 28 -6.59 39.27 50.32
CA HIS A 28 -6.56 39.05 51.79
C HIS A 28 -7.74 38.19 52.29
N ASN A 29 -7.43 37.29 53.23
CA ASN A 29 -8.20 36.81 54.40
C ASN A 29 -9.74 36.78 54.39
N ALA A 30 -10.31 35.58 54.56
CA ALA A 30 -11.21 35.14 55.65
C ALA A 30 -12.02 33.90 55.19
N ARG A 31 -11.74 32.69 55.70
CA ARG A 31 -12.36 32.01 56.86
C ARG A 31 -13.89 31.75 56.72
N ILE A 32 -14.25 30.47 56.95
CA ILE A 32 -15.53 29.95 57.52
C ILE A 32 -16.66 29.81 56.45
N THR A 33 -17.35 28.69 56.21
CA THR A 33 -17.57 27.41 56.93
C THR A 33 -18.15 26.33 56.00
N CYS A 34 -17.98 25.08 56.43
CA CYS A 34 -18.62 23.84 55.97
C CYS A 34 -20.16 23.88 55.93
N SER A 35 -20.74 23.08 55.00
CA SER A 35 -21.77 22.07 55.32
C SER A 35 -22.17 21.27 54.05
N ASP A 36 -21.69 20.03 53.94
CA ASP A 36 -22.50 18.87 53.50
C ASP A 36 -23.43 18.46 54.68
N PRO A 37 -24.40 17.50 54.61
CA PRO A 37 -24.59 16.38 53.64
C PRO A 37 -26.07 15.97 53.34
N TYR A 38 -26.23 14.82 52.64
CA TYR A 38 -27.40 13.89 52.58
C TYR A 38 -28.61 14.29 51.69
N ASP A 39 -29.36 13.42 51.00
CA ASP A 39 -29.45 11.95 50.95
C ASP A 39 -30.23 11.46 49.70
N ASP A 40 -30.07 10.17 49.40
CA ASP A 40 -30.85 9.18 48.61
C ASP A 40 -32.20 9.52 47.93
N TYR A 41 -32.48 8.89 46.77
CA TYR A 41 -33.57 7.89 46.60
C TYR A 41 -33.64 7.28 45.16
N ARG A 42 -34.28 6.11 45.09
CA ARG A 42 -34.24 5.02 44.09
C ARG A 42 -35.34 5.09 42.98
N PHE A 43 -35.06 4.37 41.88
CA PHE A 43 -35.93 3.57 40.97
C PHE A 43 -37.39 3.97 40.68
N TYR A 44 -37.78 3.96 39.39
CA TYR A 44 -38.96 3.24 38.87
C TYR A 44 -38.90 3.05 37.34
N ASP A 45 -39.43 1.91 36.90
CA ASP A 45 -39.63 1.43 35.52
C ASP A 45 -40.88 2.04 34.82
N ASP A 46 -40.92 1.80 33.50
CA ASP A 46 -42.08 1.55 32.62
C ASP A 46 -42.80 2.65 31.80
N ASP A 47 -43.13 2.17 30.59
CA ASP A 47 -44.24 2.48 29.67
C ASP A 47 -44.12 3.47 28.49
N HIS A 48 -44.04 2.85 27.30
CA HIS A 48 -44.94 2.99 26.15
C HIS A 48 -45.62 4.35 25.89
N TYR A 49 -45.33 4.98 24.74
CA TYR A 49 -46.35 5.67 23.94
C TYR A 49 -46.02 5.67 22.44
N ASN A 50 -47.10 5.64 21.65
CA ASN A 50 -47.21 5.26 20.25
C ASN A 50 -47.89 6.42 19.48
N TYR A 51 -47.56 6.58 18.18
CA TYR A 51 -48.23 7.35 17.10
C TYR A 51 -48.13 8.90 17.06
N PRO A 52 -48.43 9.58 15.91
CA PRO A 52 -48.31 9.19 14.48
C PRO A 52 -47.67 10.28 13.56
N THR A 53 -47.36 9.87 12.33
CA THR A 53 -47.03 10.67 11.13
C THR A 53 -48.20 11.52 10.60
N PRO A 54 -47.91 12.61 9.85
CA PRO A 54 -48.79 13.10 8.79
C PRO A 54 -48.13 13.07 7.40
N SER A 55 -48.90 12.52 6.46
CA SER A 55 -48.82 12.58 5.00
C SER A 55 -49.10 13.99 4.46
N TYR A 56 -48.45 14.40 3.37
CA TYR A 56 -49.07 15.25 2.34
C TYR A 56 -48.38 15.06 0.97
N GLU A 57 -49.21 14.89 -0.06
CA GLU A 57 -48.90 14.67 -1.47
C GLU A 57 -48.66 16.00 -2.23
N SER A 58 -47.75 15.96 -3.23
CA SER A 58 -47.79 16.52 -4.62
C SER A 58 -48.21 17.99 -4.90
N PRO A 59 -47.75 18.68 -5.98
CA PRO A 59 -47.63 18.12 -7.35
C PRO A 59 -46.50 18.64 -8.29
N LEU A 60 -46.29 17.81 -9.33
CA LEU A 60 -45.88 18.03 -10.73
C LEU A 60 -45.68 19.47 -11.23
N TYR A 61 -44.62 19.71 -12.02
CA TYR A 61 -44.71 20.45 -13.31
C TYR A 61 -43.55 20.11 -14.26
N GLU A 62 -43.85 20.29 -15.55
CA GLU A 62 -43.28 19.72 -16.78
C GLU A 62 -41.94 20.30 -17.25
N ASN A 63 -41.21 19.50 -18.05
CA ASN A 63 -40.16 19.95 -18.98
C ASN A 63 -40.75 20.74 -20.15
N PRO A 64 -39.95 21.59 -20.80
CA PRO A 64 -39.70 21.32 -22.22
C PRO A 64 -38.24 21.49 -22.68
N GLU A 65 -37.95 20.74 -23.73
CA GLU A 65 -36.74 20.67 -24.55
C GLU A 65 -36.36 22.02 -25.21
N TYR A 66 -35.06 22.26 -25.49
CA TYR A 66 -34.60 22.99 -26.68
C TYR A 66 -33.11 22.72 -27.02
N SER A 67 -32.92 22.11 -28.19
CA SER A 67 -31.93 22.29 -29.29
C SER A 67 -30.46 22.68 -29.09
N GLU A 68 -29.63 21.99 -29.86
CA GLU A 68 -28.21 22.16 -30.24
C GLU A 68 -27.80 23.56 -30.76
N ASN A 69 -26.60 24.05 -30.37
CA ASN A 69 -25.42 24.20 -31.26
C ASN A 69 -24.31 25.13 -30.70
N SER A 70 -23.07 24.72 -30.99
CA SER A 70 -21.84 25.48 -31.29
C SER A 70 -21.11 26.33 -30.23
N ASP A 71 -19.80 26.04 -30.19
CA ASP A 71 -18.63 26.94 -30.12
C ASP A 71 -17.73 26.94 -28.87
N TYR A 72 -16.51 26.47 -29.16
CA TYR A 72 -15.30 26.50 -28.37
C TYR A 72 -14.86 27.94 -28.09
N SER A 73 -14.60 28.24 -26.81
CA SER A 73 -13.53 29.17 -26.43
C SER A 73 -12.88 28.68 -25.14
N GLU A 74 -11.58 28.38 -25.25
CA GLU A 74 -10.71 28.00 -24.14
C GLU A 74 -10.31 29.28 -23.39
N ASP A 75 -10.74 29.42 -22.14
CA ASP A 75 -10.07 30.28 -21.17
C ASP A 75 -10.08 29.63 -19.78
N SER A 76 -8.86 29.52 -19.23
CA SER A 76 -8.46 29.23 -17.85
C SER A 76 -9.54 28.95 -16.79
N ASP A 77 -9.74 27.67 -16.44
CA ASP A 77 -10.45 27.31 -15.20
C ASP A 77 -9.53 26.58 -14.21
N ARG A 78 -9.11 27.37 -13.20
CA ARG A 78 -8.88 26.85 -11.85
C ARG A 78 -10.24 26.37 -11.35
N ILE A 79 -10.41 25.07 -11.19
CA ILE A 79 -11.63 24.50 -10.60
C ILE A 79 -11.72 24.97 -9.15
N ILE A 80 -12.51 26.02 -8.93
CA ILE A 80 -13.05 26.39 -7.63
C ILE A 80 -14.18 25.39 -7.39
N ILE A 81 -13.93 24.40 -6.54
CA ILE A 81 -14.98 23.47 -6.09
C ILE A 81 -15.90 24.27 -5.15
N SER A 82 -16.99 24.82 -5.69
CA SER A 82 -18.10 25.28 -4.87
C SER A 82 -18.74 24.07 -4.21
N SER A 83 -18.84 24.10 -2.88
CA SER A 83 -19.53 23.11 -2.05
C SER A 83 -21.02 23.08 -2.37
N ALA A 84 -21.42 22.33 -3.41
CA ALA A 84 -22.79 21.88 -3.56
C ALA A 84 -22.95 20.59 -2.76
N SER A 85 -23.82 20.63 -1.76
CA SER A 85 -24.20 19.52 -0.89
C SER A 85 -24.89 18.41 -1.69
N LEU A 86 -24.10 17.52 -2.28
CA LEU A 86 -24.56 16.19 -2.66
C LEU A 86 -24.54 15.31 -1.41
N GLU A 87 -25.72 15.16 -0.79
CA GLU A 87 -25.92 14.26 0.34
C GLU A 87 -25.69 12.80 -0.09
N TRP A 88 -24.89 12.08 0.68
CA TRP A 88 -24.62 10.66 0.47
C TRP A 88 -25.73 9.84 1.14
N PRO A 89 -26.33 8.83 0.47
CA PRO A 89 -27.46 8.09 1.02
C PRO A 89 -27.03 7.14 2.16
N LYS A 90 -27.84 7.08 3.24
CA LYS A 90 -27.70 6.11 4.34
C LYS A 90 -28.30 4.77 3.92
N ILE A 91 -27.54 3.68 4.04
CA ILE A 91 -27.98 2.32 3.72
C ILE A 91 -27.94 1.46 4.99
N THR A 92 -29.03 0.79 5.34
CA THR A 92 -29.13 -0.11 6.50
C THR A 92 -29.62 -1.50 6.09
N CYS A 93 -28.97 -2.57 6.57
CA CYS A 93 -29.43 -3.96 6.41
C CYS A 93 -29.72 -4.62 7.76
N GLN A 94 -30.83 -5.37 7.84
CA GLN A 94 -31.35 -6.05 9.04
C GLN A 94 -30.58 -7.35 9.39
N SER A 95 -30.53 -7.69 10.68
CA SER A 95 -29.83 -8.87 11.25
C SER A 95 -30.55 -10.21 10.98
N MET A 96 -29.79 -11.32 10.81
CA MET A 96 -30.30 -12.67 10.49
C MET A 96 -29.99 -13.74 11.56
N GLN A 97 -30.91 -14.72 11.73
CA GLN A 97 -30.79 -15.93 12.56
C GLN A 97 -30.49 -17.22 11.75
N ILE A 98 -29.87 -18.22 12.39
CA ILE A 98 -29.55 -19.55 11.82
C ILE A 98 -30.74 -20.51 12.03
N SER A 99 -31.09 -21.34 11.04
CA SER A 99 -32.20 -22.29 11.15
C SER A 99 -31.90 -23.46 12.11
N GLN A 100 -32.91 -23.88 12.89
CA GLN A 100 -32.82 -24.98 13.86
C GLN A 100 -32.52 -26.35 13.20
N SER A 101 -32.89 -26.50 11.93
CA SER A 101 -32.67 -27.73 11.13
C SER A 101 -31.17 -28.01 10.92
N LEU A 102 -30.36 -26.97 10.70
CA LEU A 102 -28.91 -27.09 10.52
C LEU A 102 -28.22 -27.65 11.77
N LYS A 103 -28.64 -27.23 12.98
CA LYS A 103 -28.08 -27.75 14.24
C LYS A 103 -28.25 -29.27 14.38
N ASN A 104 -29.34 -29.81 13.85
CA ASN A 104 -29.67 -31.24 13.98
C ASN A 104 -28.89 -32.10 12.99
N GLU A 105 -28.61 -31.61 11.79
CA GLU A 105 -27.80 -32.33 10.79
C GLU A 105 -26.33 -32.47 11.23
N PHE A 106 -25.80 -31.47 11.95
CA PHE A 106 -24.47 -31.50 12.57
C PHE A 106 -24.29 -32.61 13.62
N LEU A 107 -25.35 -32.92 14.36
CA LEU A 107 -25.34 -34.00 15.36
C LEU A 107 -25.23 -35.39 14.72
N SER A 108 -25.43 -35.54 13.41
CA SER A 108 -25.38 -36.82 12.70
C SER A 108 -23.98 -37.26 12.21
N LEU A 109 -22.97 -36.36 12.22
CA LEU A 109 -21.61 -36.69 11.75
C LEU A 109 -20.95 -37.79 12.62
N LYS A 110 -20.46 -38.88 12.00
CA LYS A 110 -20.00 -40.11 12.66
C LYS A 110 -18.69 -39.99 13.46
N THR A 111 -17.95 -38.88 13.41
CA THR A 111 -16.64 -38.73 14.08
C THR A 111 -16.57 -37.50 14.98
N ARG A 112 -16.36 -37.73 16.28
CA ARG A 112 -16.28 -36.70 17.34
C ARG A 112 -15.28 -35.58 17.04
N ASN A 113 -14.15 -35.94 16.42
CA ASN A 113 -13.05 -35.02 16.08
C ASN A 113 -13.39 -34.06 14.91
N LEU A 114 -14.26 -34.47 13.98
CA LEU A 114 -14.75 -33.61 12.89
C LEU A 114 -15.84 -32.65 13.39
N LYS A 115 -16.71 -33.12 14.28
CA LYS A 115 -17.73 -32.29 14.95
C LYS A 115 -17.10 -31.14 15.75
N GLU A 116 -16.08 -31.42 16.57
CA GLU A 116 -15.41 -30.38 17.36
C GLU A 116 -14.68 -29.35 16.48
N LYS A 117 -14.02 -29.80 15.40
CA LYS A 117 -13.35 -28.89 14.44
C LYS A 117 -14.34 -28.05 13.64
N ALA A 118 -15.44 -28.63 13.18
CA ALA A 118 -16.49 -27.93 12.46
C ALA A 118 -17.25 -26.94 13.36
N ALA A 119 -17.48 -27.29 14.63
CA ALA A 119 -18.08 -26.39 15.63
C ALA A 119 -17.14 -25.23 15.98
N SER A 120 -15.84 -25.49 16.17
CA SER A 120 -14.83 -24.45 16.35
C SER A 120 -14.73 -23.52 15.13
N PHE A 121 -14.84 -24.08 13.92
CA PHE A 121 -14.92 -23.29 12.70
C PHE A 121 -16.17 -22.43 12.67
N LEU A 122 -17.36 -22.98 12.95
CA LEU A 122 -18.61 -22.22 13.00
C LEU A 122 -18.55 -21.08 14.00
N SER A 123 -17.98 -21.34 15.18
CA SER A 123 -17.78 -20.32 16.21
C SER A 123 -16.88 -19.20 15.70
N LYS A 124 -15.73 -19.53 15.11
CA LYS A 124 -14.83 -18.55 14.49
C LYS A 124 -15.47 -17.82 13.31
N PHE A 125 -16.25 -18.52 12.49
CA PHE A 125 -16.95 -17.96 11.35
C PHE A 125 -18.05 -17.00 11.78
N ASN A 126 -18.86 -17.37 12.77
CA ASN A 126 -19.91 -16.51 13.33
C ASN A 126 -19.31 -15.29 14.04
N GLN A 127 -18.20 -15.47 14.75
CA GLN A 127 -17.46 -14.36 15.36
C GLN A 127 -16.94 -13.39 14.30
N LYS A 128 -16.28 -13.91 13.25
CA LYS A 128 -15.83 -13.10 12.10
C LYS A 128 -17.00 -12.46 11.34
N LYS A 129 -18.13 -13.14 11.22
CA LYS A 129 -19.35 -12.61 10.56
C LYS A 129 -19.95 -11.45 11.34
N GLN A 130 -19.94 -11.50 12.67
CA GLN A 130 -20.32 -10.38 13.53
C GLN A 130 -19.31 -9.23 13.45
N GLU A 131 -18.01 -9.51 13.28
CA GLU A 131 -16.94 -8.51 13.21
C GLU A 131 -16.79 -7.82 11.84
N PHE A 132 -17.17 -8.45 10.71
CA PHE A 132 -16.87 -7.95 9.35
C PHE A 132 -18.07 -7.51 8.50
N GLY A 133 -19.28 -7.58 9.04
CA GLY A 133 -20.46 -6.85 8.52
C GLY A 133 -20.91 -7.17 7.09
N ASN A 134 -21.70 -6.24 6.53
CA ASN A 134 -22.31 -6.31 5.20
C ASN A 134 -21.27 -6.08 4.07
N ASP A 135 -20.24 -5.28 4.34
CA ASP A 135 -19.24 -4.85 3.33
C ASP A 135 -18.43 -6.01 2.75
N MET A 136 -18.14 -7.03 3.57
CA MET A 136 -17.49 -8.25 3.11
C MET A 136 -18.39 -9.05 2.15
N ASN A 137 -19.70 -9.10 2.40
CA ASN A 137 -20.63 -9.72 1.46
C ASN A 137 -20.70 -8.93 0.17
N ILE A 138 -20.79 -7.60 0.24
CA ILE A 138 -20.81 -6.70 -0.93
C ILE A 138 -19.55 -6.89 -1.78
N PHE A 139 -18.37 -6.93 -1.16
CA PHE A 139 -17.11 -7.18 -1.84
C PHE A 139 -17.10 -8.55 -2.53
N LEU A 140 -17.42 -9.64 -1.82
CA LEU A 140 -17.43 -10.98 -2.44
C LEU A 140 -18.48 -11.12 -3.53
N LEU A 141 -19.68 -10.57 -3.33
CA LEU A 141 -20.73 -10.57 -4.33
C LEU A 141 -20.30 -9.85 -5.60
N SER A 142 -19.65 -8.69 -5.46
CA SER A 142 -19.11 -7.94 -6.60
C SER A 142 -18.07 -8.74 -7.39
N ILE A 143 -17.16 -9.44 -6.70
CA ILE A 143 -16.08 -10.20 -7.36
C ILE A 143 -16.59 -11.54 -7.94
N LEU A 144 -17.45 -12.26 -7.22
CA LEU A 144 -17.91 -13.60 -7.58
C LEU A 144 -19.07 -13.60 -8.60
N SER A 145 -19.74 -12.47 -8.78
CA SER A 145 -20.83 -12.34 -9.78
C SER A 145 -20.33 -12.01 -11.18
N ILE A 146 -19.03 -11.73 -11.33
CA ILE A 146 -18.39 -11.51 -12.63
C ILE A 146 -18.12 -12.86 -13.29
N ASP A 147 -18.56 -12.99 -14.54
CA ASP A 147 -18.08 -14.05 -15.41
C ASP A 147 -16.70 -13.67 -15.96
N TRP A 148 -15.66 -14.11 -15.24
CA TRP A 148 -14.29 -13.78 -15.61
C TRP A 148 -13.88 -14.40 -16.94
N THR A 149 -14.50 -15.52 -17.36
CA THR A 149 -14.19 -16.17 -18.64
C THR A 149 -14.63 -15.30 -19.82
N VAL A 150 -15.86 -14.79 -19.77
CA VAL A 150 -16.37 -13.84 -20.79
C VAL A 150 -15.56 -12.55 -20.78
N PHE A 151 -15.22 -12.06 -19.58
CA PHE A 151 -14.43 -10.85 -19.42
C PHE A 151 -13.04 -10.97 -20.05
N ILE A 152 -12.32 -12.06 -19.79
CA ILE A 152 -11.00 -12.33 -20.38
C ILE A 152 -11.09 -12.34 -21.91
N ASN A 153 -12.04 -13.10 -22.47
CA ASN A 153 -12.22 -13.19 -23.92
C ASN A 153 -12.48 -11.82 -24.57
N LYS A 154 -13.30 -10.98 -23.94
CA LYS A 154 -13.56 -9.62 -24.41
C LYS A 154 -12.35 -8.68 -24.26
N SER A 155 -11.64 -8.77 -23.14
CA SER A 155 -10.44 -7.97 -22.88
C SER A 155 -9.34 -8.26 -23.90
N ILE A 156 -9.13 -9.54 -24.25
CA ILE A 156 -8.20 -9.97 -25.31
C ILE A 156 -8.63 -9.45 -26.69
N GLN A 157 -9.93 -9.42 -26.97
CA GLN A 157 -10.47 -8.96 -28.25
C GLN A 157 -10.55 -7.42 -28.38
N ASN A 158 -10.09 -6.64 -27.39
CA ASN A 158 -10.07 -5.17 -27.37
C ASN A 158 -11.43 -4.47 -27.63
N ASN A 159 -12.56 -5.16 -27.42
CA ASN A 159 -13.88 -4.64 -27.82
C ASN A 159 -14.58 -3.75 -26.77
N GLU A 160 -14.16 -3.81 -25.50
CA GLU A 160 -14.73 -3.03 -24.39
C GLU A 160 -13.58 -2.77 -23.40
N THR A 161 -13.41 -1.55 -22.86
CA THR A 161 -12.42 -1.35 -21.80
C THR A 161 -12.85 -2.14 -20.58
N SER A 162 -11.93 -2.89 -19.99
CA SER A 162 -12.22 -3.78 -18.87
C SER A 162 -12.89 -3.11 -17.68
N GLU A 163 -12.52 -1.86 -17.40
CA GLU A 163 -13.12 -1.09 -16.31
C GLU A 163 -14.61 -0.81 -16.54
N GLU A 164 -15.03 -0.58 -17.78
CA GLU A 164 -16.43 -0.32 -18.15
C GLU A 164 -17.29 -1.58 -17.97
N PHE A 165 -16.77 -2.74 -18.39
CA PHE A 165 -17.46 -4.01 -18.14
C PHE A 165 -17.60 -4.30 -16.65
N CYS A 166 -16.52 -4.12 -15.87
CA CYS A 166 -16.55 -4.28 -14.43
C CYS A 166 -17.55 -3.33 -13.77
N PHE A 167 -17.59 -2.06 -14.20
CA PHE A 167 -18.53 -1.07 -13.72
C PHE A 167 -19.97 -1.51 -13.95
N ARG A 168 -20.32 -1.93 -15.17
CA ARG A 168 -21.66 -2.46 -15.50
C ARG A 168 -22.04 -3.72 -14.71
N CYS A 169 -21.05 -4.57 -14.39
CA CYS A 169 -21.27 -5.71 -13.51
C CYS A 169 -21.58 -5.28 -12.08
N ILE A 170 -20.86 -4.28 -11.55
CA ILE A 170 -21.13 -3.72 -10.22
C ILE A 170 -22.49 -3.03 -10.19
N GLU A 171 -22.85 -2.25 -11.22
CA GLU A 171 -24.17 -1.61 -11.33
C GLU A 171 -25.31 -2.62 -11.17
N LYS A 172 -25.21 -3.78 -11.83
CA LYS A 172 -26.25 -4.83 -11.75
C LYS A 172 -26.33 -5.52 -10.41
N THR A 173 -25.23 -5.60 -9.67
CA THR A 173 -25.10 -6.47 -8.49
C THR A 173 -25.11 -5.69 -7.18
N CYS A 174 -24.65 -4.44 -7.20
CA CYS A 174 -24.40 -3.59 -6.03
C CYS A 174 -24.74 -2.12 -6.34
N ILE A 175 -25.98 -1.86 -6.78
CA ILE A 175 -26.52 -0.52 -7.13
C ILE A 175 -26.17 0.55 -6.08
N GLN A 176 -26.18 0.16 -4.81
CA GLN A 176 -25.89 1.04 -3.68
C GLN A 176 -24.47 1.66 -3.69
N LEU A 177 -23.52 1.07 -4.43
CA LEU A 177 -22.16 1.60 -4.56
C LEU A 177 -21.99 2.58 -5.74
N ILE A 178 -22.94 2.65 -6.68
CA ILE A 178 -22.82 3.47 -7.90
C ILE A 178 -22.41 4.93 -7.60
N PRO A 179 -23.06 5.64 -6.67
CA PRO A 179 -22.68 7.03 -6.37
C PRO A 179 -21.23 7.15 -5.90
N CYS A 180 -20.71 6.13 -5.21
CA CYS A 180 -19.35 6.10 -4.71
C CYS A 180 -18.34 5.89 -5.86
N LEU A 181 -18.68 5.04 -6.83
CA LEU A 181 -17.83 4.71 -7.97
C LEU A 181 -17.69 5.88 -8.95
N GLU A 182 -18.61 6.84 -8.92
CA GLU A 182 -18.60 8.07 -9.73
C GLU A 182 -18.01 9.26 -8.98
N SER A 183 -17.82 9.12 -7.66
CA SER A 183 -17.31 10.21 -6.81
C SER A 183 -15.78 10.21 -6.69
N VAL A 184 -15.22 11.39 -6.53
CA VAL A 184 -13.81 11.57 -6.14
C VAL A 184 -13.65 11.42 -4.63
N MET A 185 -12.55 10.80 -4.19
CA MET A 185 -12.18 10.68 -2.79
C MET A 185 -12.02 12.07 -2.14
N LYS A 186 -12.84 12.35 -1.12
CA LYS A 186 -12.89 13.64 -0.44
C LYS A 186 -11.65 13.87 0.44
N LEU A 187 -11.28 15.13 0.65
CA LEU A 187 -10.28 15.48 1.66
C LEU A 187 -10.83 15.22 3.09
N ARG A 188 -12.08 15.61 3.32
CA ARG A 188 -12.82 15.46 4.58
C ARG A 188 -14.14 14.71 4.36
N TYR A 189 -14.50 13.85 5.30
CA TYR A 189 -15.76 13.11 5.29
C TYR A 189 -16.62 13.50 6.49
N ASP A 190 -17.93 13.49 6.32
CA ASP A 190 -18.90 13.89 7.35
C ASP A 190 -19.14 12.79 8.37
N SER A 191 -18.92 11.54 7.98
CA SER A 191 -19.07 10.35 8.82
C SER A 191 -18.11 9.23 8.42
N VAL A 192 -17.89 8.30 9.36
CA VAL A 192 -17.13 7.06 9.13
C VAL A 192 -17.76 6.20 8.04
N GLU A 193 -19.09 6.13 8.00
CA GLU A 193 -19.83 5.34 7.00
C GLU A 193 -19.54 5.84 5.57
N GLN A 194 -19.59 7.15 5.35
CA GLN A 194 -19.27 7.76 4.06
C GLN A 194 -17.84 7.45 3.61
N TYR A 195 -16.87 7.56 4.54
CA TYR A 195 -15.47 7.21 4.27
C TYR A 195 -15.33 5.72 3.91
N LYS A 196 -16.00 4.84 4.65
CA LYS A 196 -15.97 3.40 4.44
C LYS A 196 -16.53 3.04 3.06
N GLN A 197 -17.72 3.52 2.71
CA GLN A 197 -18.37 3.23 1.43
C GLN A 197 -17.51 3.66 0.23
N ALA A 198 -16.93 4.87 0.28
CA ALA A 198 -16.02 5.36 -0.75
C ALA A 198 -14.80 4.45 -0.92
N ASN A 199 -14.18 4.03 0.19
CA ASN A 199 -13.02 3.13 0.14
C ASN A 199 -13.40 1.72 -0.32
N VAL A 200 -14.53 1.14 0.13
CA VAL A 200 -15.00 -0.19 -0.30
C VAL A 200 -15.21 -0.21 -1.81
N ALA A 201 -15.85 0.81 -2.37
CA ALA A 201 -16.05 0.95 -3.81
C ALA A 201 -14.70 0.95 -4.58
N MET A 202 -13.74 1.74 -4.13
CA MET A 202 -12.41 1.81 -4.76
C MET A 202 -11.58 0.53 -4.59
N ILE A 203 -11.68 -0.14 -3.43
CA ILE A 203 -11.04 -1.44 -3.18
C ILE A 203 -11.57 -2.48 -4.17
N ILE A 204 -12.89 -2.50 -4.42
CA ILE A 204 -13.52 -3.42 -5.36
C ILE A 204 -12.99 -3.18 -6.78
N ILE A 205 -13.09 -1.97 -7.32
CA ILE A 205 -12.63 -1.65 -8.69
C ILE A 205 -11.14 -1.98 -8.83
N ASN A 206 -10.30 -1.53 -7.89
CA ASN A 206 -8.87 -1.76 -7.98
C ASN A 206 -8.51 -3.25 -7.87
N THR A 207 -9.24 -4.03 -7.07
CA THR A 207 -9.05 -5.49 -7.00
C THR A 207 -9.44 -6.15 -8.33
N MET A 208 -10.52 -5.70 -8.98
CA MET A 208 -10.91 -6.23 -10.29
C MET A 208 -9.84 -5.99 -11.35
N ALA A 209 -9.29 -4.78 -11.41
CA ALA A 209 -8.18 -4.46 -12.32
C ALA A 209 -6.90 -5.27 -12.01
N GLN A 210 -6.65 -5.60 -10.74
CA GLN A 210 -5.55 -6.49 -10.35
C GLN A 210 -5.76 -7.94 -10.82
N ILE A 211 -6.98 -8.47 -10.67
CA ILE A 211 -7.35 -9.81 -11.15
C ILE A 211 -7.17 -9.89 -12.66
N GLU A 212 -7.69 -8.91 -13.40
CA GLU A 212 -7.51 -8.84 -14.85
C GLU A 212 -6.03 -8.90 -15.24
N LYS A 213 -5.22 -8.03 -14.62
CA LYS A 213 -3.80 -7.92 -14.95
C LYS A 213 -3.04 -9.23 -14.69
N GLU A 214 -3.30 -9.93 -13.58
CA GLU A 214 -2.66 -11.22 -13.27
C GLU A 214 -3.07 -12.27 -14.31
N ILE A 215 -4.36 -12.38 -14.64
CA ILE A 215 -4.87 -13.38 -15.58
C ILE A 215 -4.33 -13.15 -17.00
N VAL A 216 -4.39 -11.92 -17.51
CA VAL A 216 -3.88 -11.58 -18.86
C VAL A 216 -2.38 -11.87 -18.96
N SER A 217 -1.62 -11.61 -17.88
CA SER A 217 -0.19 -11.90 -17.86
C SER A 217 0.12 -13.40 -17.89
N ASP A 218 -0.67 -14.21 -17.20
CA ASP A 218 -0.53 -15.68 -17.20
C ASP A 218 -0.83 -16.26 -18.59
N GLU A 219 -1.87 -15.78 -19.27
CA GLU A 219 -2.23 -16.28 -20.61
C GLU A 219 -1.18 -15.91 -21.67
N GLN A 220 -0.66 -14.68 -21.67
CA GLN A 220 0.41 -14.27 -22.59
C GLN A 220 1.70 -15.07 -22.40
N SER A 221 2.01 -15.46 -21.16
CA SER A 221 3.16 -16.32 -20.86
C SER A 221 2.99 -17.74 -21.43
N SER A 222 1.76 -18.24 -21.47
CA SER A 222 1.44 -19.56 -22.04
C SER A 222 1.57 -19.60 -23.57
N ILE A 223 1.29 -18.49 -24.25
CA ILE A 223 1.36 -18.35 -25.72
C ILE A 223 2.82 -18.16 -26.18
N THR A 224 3.61 -17.38 -25.46
CA THR A 224 5.00 -17.04 -25.83
C THR A 224 6.01 -18.15 -25.52
N GLY A 225 5.70 -19.07 -24.60
CA GLY A 225 6.52 -20.24 -24.30
C GLY A 225 6.40 -21.40 -25.30
N GLY A 226 5.67 -21.23 -26.41
CA GLY A 226 5.42 -22.28 -27.41
C GLY A 226 6.63 -22.70 -28.25
N GLU A 227 7.69 -21.89 -28.31
CA GLU A 227 8.88 -22.18 -29.10
C GLU A 227 10.12 -22.25 -28.20
N GLN A 228 10.78 -23.41 -28.19
CA GLN A 228 12.08 -23.69 -27.53
C GLN A 228 12.07 -23.92 -26.01
N SER A 229 11.50 -25.04 -25.56
CA SER A 229 12.08 -25.78 -24.43
C SER A 229 11.68 -27.25 -24.48
N THR A 230 12.64 -28.13 -24.28
CA THR A 230 12.55 -29.60 -24.29
C THR A 230 11.44 -30.14 -23.38
N THR A 231 10.85 -31.26 -23.81
CA THR A 231 9.54 -31.81 -23.45
C THR A 231 9.36 -32.40 -22.05
N THR A 232 10.32 -32.26 -21.13
CA THR A 232 10.24 -32.90 -19.79
C THR A 232 9.92 -31.96 -18.63
N ASP A 233 10.13 -30.63 -18.75
CA ASP A 233 9.89 -29.69 -17.64
C ASP A 233 8.50 -29.00 -17.68
N LYS A 234 7.83 -28.98 -18.83
CA LYS A 234 6.52 -28.31 -19.00
C LYS A 234 5.36 -29.02 -18.30
N GLN A 235 5.36 -30.36 -18.23
CA GLN A 235 4.30 -31.10 -17.51
C GLN A 235 4.29 -30.79 -16.00
N SER A 236 5.45 -30.48 -15.40
CA SER A 236 5.56 -30.22 -13.96
C SER A 236 5.00 -28.85 -13.52
N THR A 237 4.80 -27.90 -14.45
CA THR A 237 4.33 -26.54 -14.15
C THR A 237 2.84 -26.37 -14.42
N THR A 238 2.28 -27.05 -15.42
CA THR A 238 0.84 -27.04 -15.72
C THR A 238 0.02 -27.78 -14.66
N ASP A 239 0.50 -28.94 -14.16
CA ASP A 239 -0.21 -29.73 -13.13
C ASP A 239 -0.25 -29.05 -11.74
N LYS A 240 0.59 -28.03 -11.55
CA LYS A 240 0.59 -27.27 -10.30
C LYS A 240 -0.68 -26.43 -10.19
N GLN A 241 -1.16 -25.77 -11.24
CA GLN A 241 -2.27 -24.80 -11.16
C GLN A 241 -3.66 -25.41 -10.94
N PHE A 242 -3.81 -26.71 -11.19
CA PHE A 242 -5.08 -27.41 -11.10
C PHE A 242 -5.16 -28.28 -9.85
N LEU A 243 -6.38 -28.45 -9.37
CA LEU A 243 -6.71 -29.36 -8.29
C LEU A 243 -7.92 -30.18 -8.76
N ASP A 244 -7.60 -31.35 -9.32
CA ASP A 244 -8.58 -32.35 -9.73
C ASP A 244 -9.03 -33.14 -8.49
N MET A 245 -10.32 -33.10 -8.16
CA MET A 245 -10.84 -33.72 -6.95
C MET A 245 -12.21 -34.34 -7.16
N ASN A 246 -12.42 -35.49 -6.52
CA ASN A 246 -13.78 -35.97 -6.25
C ASN A 246 -14.32 -35.18 -5.07
N LEU A 247 -15.24 -34.28 -5.34
CA LEU A 247 -15.83 -33.41 -4.32
C LEU A 247 -17.12 -34.04 -3.79
N ARG A 248 -17.26 -34.06 -2.46
CA ARG A 248 -18.59 -34.20 -1.85
C ARG A 248 -18.85 -32.98 -0.99
N THR A 249 -20.11 -32.54 -1.01
CA THR A 249 -20.54 -31.47 -0.13
C THR A 249 -20.96 -32.05 1.20
N THR A 250 -20.53 -31.39 2.28
CA THR A 250 -20.79 -31.84 3.64
C THR A 250 -21.67 -30.86 4.41
N THR A 251 -21.69 -29.57 4.03
CA THR A 251 -22.53 -28.55 4.70
C THR A 251 -22.72 -27.32 3.80
N ILE A 252 -23.92 -26.73 3.84
CA ILE A 252 -24.29 -25.50 3.11
C ILE A 252 -24.77 -24.46 4.12
N PHE A 253 -24.18 -23.26 4.12
CA PHE A 253 -24.74 -22.10 4.81
C PHE A 253 -25.19 -21.08 3.75
N THR A 254 -26.44 -20.64 3.84
CA THR A 254 -27.00 -19.67 2.90
C THR A 254 -27.07 -18.30 3.56
N ASN A 255 -26.52 -17.29 2.89
CA ASN A 255 -26.98 -15.91 2.96
C ASN A 255 -28.03 -15.71 1.83
N SER A 256 -28.69 -14.56 1.73
CA SER A 256 -29.67 -14.29 0.65
C SER A 256 -29.08 -14.48 -0.75
N GLN A 257 -27.79 -14.17 -0.95
CA GLN A 257 -27.11 -14.22 -2.26
C GLN A 257 -25.80 -15.03 -2.31
N LEU A 258 -25.12 -15.25 -1.18
CA LEU A 258 -23.89 -16.07 -1.10
C LEU A 258 -24.17 -17.43 -0.42
N VAL A 259 -23.45 -18.44 -0.87
CA VAL A 259 -23.50 -19.81 -0.34
C VAL A 259 -22.11 -20.21 0.13
N HIS A 260 -22.00 -20.70 1.35
CA HIS A 260 -20.76 -21.21 1.91
C HIS A 260 -20.82 -22.73 2.00
N ILE A 261 -19.84 -23.39 1.38
CA ILE A 261 -19.85 -24.83 1.12
C ILE A 261 -18.59 -25.44 1.71
N ILE A 262 -18.73 -26.55 2.43
CA ILE A 262 -17.59 -27.35 2.86
C ILE A 262 -17.47 -28.56 1.94
N PHE A 263 -16.36 -28.62 1.23
CA PHE A 263 -15.98 -29.71 0.36
C PHE A 263 -15.06 -30.68 1.10
N ASP A 264 -15.23 -31.98 0.85
CA ASP A 264 -14.26 -33.01 1.24
C ASP A 264 -13.63 -33.67 0.00
N CYS A 265 -12.35 -34.01 0.11
CA CYS A 265 -11.62 -34.79 -0.89
C CYS A 265 -10.56 -35.67 -0.22
N SER A 266 -10.16 -36.73 -0.92
CA SER A 266 -9.09 -37.66 -0.49
C SER A 266 -7.87 -37.45 -1.39
N LEU A 267 -6.72 -37.15 -0.79
CA LEU A 267 -5.46 -36.87 -1.48
C LEU A 267 -4.29 -37.54 -0.75
N MET A 268 -3.14 -37.66 -1.42
CA MET A 268 -1.92 -38.12 -0.74
C MET A 268 -1.44 -37.06 0.27
N ALA A 269 -0.93 -37.49 1.44
CA ALA A 269 -0.56 -36.57 2.52
C ALA A 269 0.45 -35.48 2.11
N LYS A 270 1.36 -35.77 1.17
CA LYS A 270 2.34 -34.81 0.64
C LYS A 270 1.67 -33.73 -0.22
N GLU A 271 0.74 -34.13 -1.08
CA GLU A 271 -0.01 -33.23 -1.97
C GLU A 271 -0.92 -32.28 -1.19
N ILE A 272 -1.47 -32.73 -0.06
CA ILE A 272 -2.33 -31.93 0.82
C ILE A 272 -1.66 -30.63 1.28
N PHE A 273 -0.38 -30.68 1.66
CA PHE A 273 0.32 -29.50 2.17
C PHE A 273 0.62 -28.50 1.05
N GLU A 274 1.12 -28.99 -0.09
CA GLU A 274 1.42 -28.20 -1.28
C GLU A 274 0.17 -27.50 -1.82
N LYS A 275 -0.94 -28.24 -1.97
CA LYS A 275 -2.21 -27.70 -2.48
C LYS A 275 -2.85 -26.72 -1.49
N ARG A 276 -2.75 -26.95 -0.18
CA ARG A 276 -3.24 -25.99 0.83
C ARG A 276 -2.53 -24.64 0.75
N LEU A 277 -1.20 -24.64 0.60
CA LEU A 277 -0.44 -23.39 0.47
C LEU A 277 -0.82 -22.62 -0.80
N GLN A 278 -1.16 -23.35 -1.85
CA GLN A 278 -1.45 -22.77 -3.14
C GLN A 278 -2.85 -22.12 -3.21
N PHE A 279 -3.89 -22.79 -2.73
CA PHE A 279 -5.28 -22.39 -2.99
C PHE A 279 -5.90 -21.54 -1.87
N ASN A 280 -5.28 -21.43 -0.69
CA ASN A 280 -5.89 -20.77 0.46
C ASN A 280 -6.06 -19.26 0.24
N ASN A 281 -7.23 -18.72 0.61
CA ASN A 281 -7.62 -17.32 0.37
C ASN A 281 -7.51 -16.89 -1.11
N SER A 282 -7.79 -17.81 -2.03
CA SER A 282 -7.74 -17.52 -3.46
C SER A 282 -9.14 -17.54 -4.09
N LEU A 283 -9.32 -16.66 -5.07
CA LEU A 283 -10.35 -16.78 -6.09
C LEU A 283 -10.00 -17.97 -6.98
N VAL A 284 -10.98 -18.83 -7.24
CA VAL A 284 -10.82 -20.04 -8.03
C VAL A 284 -11.96 -20.20 -9.02
N THR A 285 -11.68 -20.92 -10.11
CA THR A 285 -12.73 -21.53 -10.91
C THR A 285 -12.96 -22.97 -10.48
N ILE A 286 -14.17 -23.45 -10.67
CA ILE A 286 -14.56 -24.84 -10.48
C ILE A 286 -15.41 -25.29 -11.67
N GLU A 287 -15.07 -26.43 -12.24
CA GLU A 287 -15.79 -27.02 -13.37
C GLU A 287 -15.94 -28.54 -13.19
N PRO A 288 -17.08 -29.14 -13.58
CA PRO A 288 -17.25 -30.58 -13.62
C PRO A 288 -16.39 -31.20 -14.73
N VAL A 289 -15.75 -32.33 -14.44
CA VAL A 289 -14.98 -33.10 -15.43
C VAL A 289 -15.89 -34.17 -16.03
N TYR A 290 -16.32 -33.97 -17.28
CA TYR A 290 -17.06 -34.97 -18.06
C TYR A 290 -16.11 -35.78 -18.96
N ASN A 291 -16.45 -37.04 -19.25
CA ASN A 291 -15.72 -37.85 -20.22
C ASN A 291 -15.92 -37.27 -21.64
N GLU A 292 -14.84 -37.22 -22.42
CA GLU A 292 -14.65 -36.42 -23.64
C GLU A 292 -15.79 -36.53 -24.68
N SER A 293 -16.52 -35.44 -24.87
CA SER A 293 -17.17 -35.01 -26.15
C SER A 293 -18.07 -33.78 -25.99
N ASN A 294 -18.48 -33.43 -24.76
CA ASN A 294 -19.24 -32.20 -24.48
C ASN A 294 -18.55 -31.37 -23.39
N ARG A 295 -17.65 -30.46 -23.79
CA ARG A 295 -17.27 -29.33 -22.92
C ARG A 295 -18.42 -28.34 -22.94
N THR A 296 -19.25 -28.32 -21.90
CA THR A 296 -20.18 -27.20 -21.67
C THR A 296 -19.47 -26.13 -20.85
N ASP A 297 -19.72 -24.85 -21.17
CA ASP A 297 -19.22 -23.65 -20.49
C ASP A 297 -19.82 -23.52 -19.06
N GLU A 298 -19.59 -24.51 -18.20
CA GLU A 298 -20.15 -24.58 -16.84
C GLU A 298 -19.18 -24.08 -15.77
N THR A 299 -18.09 -23.42 -16.15
CA THR A 299 -17.11 -22.87 -15.21
C THR A 299 -17.78 -21.89 -14.24
N GLN A 300 -17.69 -22.17 -12.94
CA GLN A 300 -18.20 -21.31 -11.88
C GLN A 300 -17.07 -20.75 -11.01
N PHE A 301 -17.36 -19.66 -10.30
CA PHE A 301 -16.37 -18.96 -9.48
C PHE A 301 -16.64 -19.16 -7.98
N GLY A 302 -15.56 -19.32 -7.24
CA GLY A 302 -15.60 -19.44 -5.78
C GLY A 302 -14.39 -18.82 -5.11
N TYR A 303 -14.54 -18.52 -3.82
CA TYR A 303 -13.47 -18.05 -2.96
C TYR A 303 -13.17 -19.08 -1.88
N ILE A 304 -11.97 -19.62 -1.86
CA ILE A 304 -11.56 -20.61 -0.84
C ILE A 304 -11.10 -19.88 0.41
N THR A 305 -11.77 -20.10 1.54
CA THR A 305 -11.50 -19.38 2.79
C THR A 305 -10.46 -20.07 3.67
N ASP A 306 -10.56 -21.39 3.80
CA ASP A 306 -9.79 -22.18 4.76
C ASP A 306 -9.69 -23.64 4.31
N PHE A 307 -8.63 -24.31 4.79
CA PHE A 307 -8.38 -25.73 4.61
C PHE A 307 -8.17 -26.44 5.95
N PHE A 308 -8.77 -27.62 6.10
CA PHE A 308 -8.62 -28.53 7.23
C PHE A 308 -8.15 -29.89 6.75
N THR A 309 -7.28 -30.54 7.51
CA THR A 309 -6.74 -31.85 7.14
C THR A 309 -6.96 -32.86 8.26
N THR A 310 -7.29 -34.08 7.87
CA THR A 310 -7.23 -35.26 8.74
C THR A 310 -6.36 -36.30 8.05
N ILE A 311 -5.18 -36.55 8.60
CA ILE A 311 -4.30 -37.61 8.15
C ILE A 311 -4.64 -38.84 8.98
N THR A 312 -5.04 -39.92 8.34
CA THR A 312 -5.18 -41.24 8.97
C THR A 312 -3.86 -41.98 8.78
N ASN A 313 -3.12 -42.19 9.87
CA ASN A 313 -1.95 -43.05 9.85
C ASN A 313 -2.46 -44.49 9.84
N ASN A 314 -2.41 -45.17 8.69
CA ASN A 314 -2.58 -46.61 8.66
C ASN A 314 -1.19 -47.25 8.78
N GLU A 315 -0.92 -47.93 9.89
CA GLU A 315 0.36 -48.60 10.16
C GLU A 315 0.67 -49.75 9.20
N SER A 316 -0.27 -50.10 8.30
CA SER A 316 -0.17 -51.27 7.40
C SER A 316 0.03 -50.97 5.91
N ASN A 317 0.03 -49.70 5.47
CA ASN A 317 0.27 -49.35 4.05
C ASN A 317 1.19 -48.14 3.91
N SER A 318 2.24 -48.26 3.09
CA SER A 318 3.26 -47.23 2.82
C SER A 318 2.77 -45.97 2.08
N GLN A 319 1.45 -45.81 1.90
CA GLN A 319 0.82 -44.65 1.28
C GLN A 319 -0.20 -44.03 2.24
N ASN A 320 0.23 -43.01 2.99
CA ASN A 320 -0.64 -42.24 3.87
C ASN A 320 -1.60 -41.38 3.04
N ILE A 321 -2.83 -41.86 2.86
CA ILE A 321 -3.95 -41.10 2.28
C ILE A 321 -4.51 -40.18 3.38
N GLY A 322 -4.62 -38.89 3.09
CA GLY A 322 -5.26 -37.91 3.97
C GLY A 322 -6.58 -37.43 3.38
N LYS A 323 -7.52 -37.04 4.25
CA LYS A 323 -8.68 -36.25 3.83
C LYS A 323 -8.38 -34.77 3.99
N LEU A 324 -8.65 -34.01 2.93
CA LEU A 324 -8.60 -32.57 2.90
C LEU A 324 -10.04 -32.05 2.83
N PHE A 325 -10.37 -31.16 3.75
CA PHE A 325 -11.62 -30.41 3.73
C PHE A 325 -11.28 -28.96 3.44
N PHE A 326 -12.11 -28.28 2.65
CA PHE A 326 -11.93 -26.84 2.45
C PHE A 326 -13.28 -26.14 2.35
N SER A 327 -13.30 -24.90 2.80
CA SER A 327 -14.47 -24.04 2.67
C SER A 327 -14.35 -23.20 1.40
N MET A 328 -15.44 -23.12 0.64
CA MET A 328 -15.58 -22.24 -0.51
C MET A 328 -16.85 -21.39 -0.35
N ILE A 329 -16.74 -20.10 -0.66
CA ILE A 329 -17.86 -19.18 -0.81
C ILE A 329 -18.16 -19.01 -2.30
N MET A 330 -19.43 -19.11 -2.69
CA MET A 330 -19.91 -18.94 -4.05
C MET A 330 -21.17 -18.07 -4.08
N THR A 331 -21.55 -17.55 -5.24
CA THR A 331 -22.91 -16.98 -5.41
C THR A 331 -23.94 -18.10 -5.44
N LYS A 332 -25.18 -17.81 -5.04
CA LYS A 332 -26.30 -18.78 -5.12
C LYS A 332 -26.55 -19.25 -6.54
N SER A 333 -26.44 -18.35 -7.53
CA SER A 333 -26.59 -18.70 -8.95
C SER A 333 -25.49 -19.66 -9.41
N SER A 334 -24.22 -19.38 -9.08
CA SER A 334 -23.11 -20.26 -9.40
C SER A 334 -23.23 -21.62 -8.73
N TYR A 335 -23.65 -21.65 -7.46
CA TYR A 335 -23.91 -22.90 -6.76
C TYR A 335 -24.99 -23.75 -7.47
N GLN A 336 -26.11 -23.14 -7.85
CA GLN A 336 -27.20 -23.83 -8.54
C GLN A 336 -26.78 -24.38 -9.91
N LYS A 337 -25.93 -23.66 -10.64
CA LYS A 337 -25.39 -24.11 -11.94
C LYS A 337 -24.45 -25.31 -11.82
N LEU A 338 -23.72 -25.47 -10.70
CA LEU A 338 -22.83 -26.62 -10.48
C LEU A 338 -23.55 -27.92 -10.09
N LEU A 339 -24.81 -27.82 -9.65
CA LEU A 339 -25.54 -28.98 -9.19
C LEU A 339 -26.00 -29.82 -10.38
N PRO A 340 -25.70 -31.14 -10.42
CA PRO A 340 -26.10 -32.01 -11.51
C PRO A 340 -27.64 -32.14 -11.63
N GLN A 341 -28.39 -31.85 -10.56
CA GLN A 341 -29.85 -31.67 -10.52
C GLN A 341 -30.20 -30.58 -9.49
N PRO A 342 -31.28 -29.77 -9.67
CA PRO A 342 -31.65 -28.66 -8.77
C PRO A 342 -31.88 -29.03 -7.29
N SER A 343 -31.99 -30.33 -6.98
CA SER A 343 -32.28 -30.90 -5.67
C SER A 343 -31.24 -31.90 -5.16
N SER A 344 -30.14 -32.15 -5.88
CA SER A 344 -29.11 -33.12 -5.47
C SER A 344 -27.90 -32.46 -4.80
N TYR A 345 -27.26 -33.19 -3.87
CA TYR A 345 -25.95 -32.81 -3.33
C TYR A 345 -24.84 -33.25 -4.30
N PHE A 346 -23.65 -32.64 -4.18
CA PHE A 346 -22.47 -33.08 -4.93
C PHE A 346 -22.16 -34.53 -4.56
N SER A 347 -22.47 -35.49 -5.45
CA SER A 347 -22.21 -36.91 -5.18
C SER A 347 -21.21 -37.47 -6.20
N ASN A 348 -19.99 -37.73 -5.76
CA ASN A 348 -18.94 -38.48 -6.49
C ASN A 348 -18.60 -37.97 -7.92
N GLN A 349 -18.96 -36.72 -8.25
CA GLN A 349 -18.56 -36.08 -9.50
C GLN A 349 -17.14 -35.56 -9.35
N LYS A 350 -16.31 -35.77 -10.38
CA LYS A 350 -14.96 -35.21 -10.44
C LYS A 350 -15.06 -33.74 -10.86
N TYR A 351 -14.43 -32.86 -10.10
CA TYR A 351 -14.32 -31.45 -10.41
C TYR A 351 -12.86 -31.06 -10.58
N ARG A 352 -12.64 -30.05 -11.41
CA ARG A 352 -11.35 -29.39 -11.59
C ARG A 352 -11.44 -28.00 -11.01
N ILE A 353 -10.51 -27.68 -10.11
CA ILE A 353 -10.40 -26.34 -9.53
C ILE A 353 -9.11 -25.68 -10.01
N LYS A 354 -9.19 -24.47 -10.54
CA LYS A 354 -8.02 -23.67 -10.96
C LYS A 354 -7.92 -22.41 -10.10
N ARG A 355 -6.73 -22.10 -9.59
CA ARG A 355 -6.49 -20.82 -8.91
C ARG A 355 -6.46 -19.68 -9.93
N LEU A 356 -7.19 -18.61 -9.65
CA LEU A 356 -7.15 -17.37 -10.44
C LEU A 356 -6.32 -16.27 -9.77
N PHE A 357 -6.63 -15.95 -8.50
CA PHE A 357 -6.04 -14.77 -7.86
C PHE A 357 -5.99 -14.91 -6.34
N TYR A 358 -5.00 -14.31 -5.67
CA TYR A 358 -4.92 -14.33 -4.19
C TYR A 358 -5.62 -13.10 -3.59
N LEU A 359 -6.83 -13.29 -3.04
CA LEU A 359 -7.71 -12.20 -2.60
C LEU A 359 -7.45 -11.68 -1.18
N ARG A 360 -6.63 -12.36 -0.38
CA ARG A 360 -6.46 -12.00 1.04
C ARG A 360 -6.05 -10.54 1.29
N PRO A 361 -5.16 -9.91 0.50
CA PRO A 361 -4.77 -8.52 0.73
C PRO A 361 -5.98 -7.56 0.70
N SER A 362 -6.81 -7.65 -0.35
CA SER A 362 -8.03 -6.82 -0.48
C SER A 362 -9.04 -7.11 0.62
N ILE A 363 -9.22 -8.39 0.98
CA ILE A 363 -10.14 -8.78 2.06
C ILE A 363 -9.70 -8.17 3.39
N ARG A 364 -8.41 -8.14 3.70
CA ARG A 364 -7.92 -7.51 4.94
C ARG A 364 -8.24 -6.01 4.99
N LEU A 365 -8.29 -5.30 3.86
CA LEU A 365 -8.70 -3.89 3.84
C LEU A 365 -10.17 -3.74 4.24
N ILE A 366 -11.05 -4.57 3.68
CA ILE A 366 -12.48 -4.58 4.03
C ILE A 366 -12.67 -4.95 5.51
N GLU A 367 -11.99 -6.01 5.98
CA GLU A 367 -12.01 -6.44 7.38
C GLU A 367 -11.54 -5.32 8.32
N THR A 368 -10.53 -4.54 7.91
CA THR A 368 -10.01 -3.41 8.69
C THR A 368 -11.05 -2.33 8.86
N LEU A 369 -11.69 -1.91 7.76
CA LEU A 369 -12.68 -0.82 7.80
C LEU A 369 -13.88 -1.20 8.68
N GLY A 370 -14.41 -2.42 8.51
CA GLY A 370 -15.51 -2.92 9.34
C GLY A 370 -15.11 -3.05 10.82
N TYR A 371 -13.90 -3.54 11.11
CA TYR A 371 -13.42 -3.64 12.48
C TYR A 371 -13.33 -2.27 13.15
N LEU A 372 -12.72 -1.28 12.49
CA LEU A 372 -12.49 0.05 13.06
C LEU A 372 -13.77 0.82 13.30
N GLU A 373 -14.76 0.70 12.42
CA GLU A 373 -16.08 1.27 12.63
C GLU A 373 -16.71 0.76 13.94
N LEU A 374 -16.67 -0.56 14.17
CA LEU A 374 -17.28 -1.17 15.34
C LEU A 374 -16.48 -0.96 16.64
N ASN A 375 -15.15 -0.90 16.53
CA ASN A 375 -14.27 -1.02 17.69
C ASN A 375 -13.47 0.23 18.02
N ARG A 376 -13.37 1.19 17.10
CA ARG A 376 -12.56 2.41 17.19
C ARG A 376 -13.21 3.60 16.49
N TYR A 377 -14.53 3.70 16.60
CA TYR A 377 -15.32 4.73 15.93
C TYR A 377 -14.80 6.14 16.20
N GLU A 378 -14.50 6.50 17.45
CA GLU A 378 -14.07 7.86 17.81
C GLU A 378 -12.74 8.25 17.15
N SER A 379 -11.73 7.36 17.22
CA SER A 379 -10.44 7.61 16.58
C SER A 379 -10.57 7.70 15.06
N LEU A 380 -11.36 6.80 14.46
CA LEU A 380 -11.61 6.81 13.01
C LEU A 380 -12.41 8.06 12.59
N ASN A 381 -13.44 8.44 13.35
CA ASN A 381 -14.24 9.63 13.13
C ASN A 381 -13.38 10.90 13.18
N SER A 382 -12.44 10.97 14.12
CA SER A 382 -11.49 12.08 14.23
C SER A 382 -10.53 12.13 13.02
N ILE A 383 -10.08 10.97 12.53
CA ILE A 383 -9.23 10.86 11.32
C ILE A 383 -9.99 11.33 10.07
N VAL A 384 -11.22 10.87 9.87
CA VAL A 384 -11.99 11.16 8.64
C VAL A 384 -12.52 12.60 8.61
N LYS A 385 -12.78 13.18 9.79
CA LYS A 385 -13.14 14.59 9.97
C LYS A 385 -11.93 15.53 10.01
N LEU A 386 -10.71 15.00 9.99
CA LEU A 386 -9.46 15.78 10.01
C LEU A 386 -9.32 16.65 11.27
N ASP A 387 -9.59 16.10 12.45
CA ASP A 387 -9.42 16.84 13.71
C ASP A 387 -7.94 17.23 13.90
N SER A 388 -7.68 18.53 14.02
CA SER A 388 -6.33 19.06 14.20
C SER A 388 -5.69 18.65 15.52
N ASN A 389 -6.48 18.32 16.54
CA ASN A 389 -6.00 17.90 17.86
C ASN A 389 -5.30 16.53 17.84
N LEU A 390 -5.53 15.74 16.77
CA LEU A 390 -4.82 14.47 16.56
C LEU A 390 -3.33 14.68 16.30
N PHE A 391 -2.98 15.81 15.68
CA PHE A 391 -1.63 16.06 15.22
C PHE A 391 -0.85 16.79 16.29
N THR A 392 0.23 16.17 16.75
CA THR A 392 1.10 16.77 17.77
C THR A 392 2.48 17.04 17.19
N CYS A 393 2.96 18.25 17.42
CA CYS A 393 4.30 18.71 17.02
C CYS A 393 5.11 19.18 18.24
N SER A 394 4.63 18.93 19.46
CA SER A 394 5.13 19.59 20.66
C SER A 394 6.54 19.10 21.00
N LEU A 395 7.53 19.91 20.66
CA LEU A 395 8.52 20.31 21.67
C LEU A 395 7.71 21.02 22.76
N LEU A 396 7.36 20.33 23.84
CA LEU A 396 6.80 21.00 25.01
C LEU A 396 7.86 22.00 25.51
N PRO A 397 7.56 23.32 25.59
CA PRO A 397 8.57 24.33 25.91
C PRO A 397 9.28 24.13 27.26
N ASN A 398 8.70 23.36 28.18
CA ASN A 398 9.13 23.28 29.57
C ASN A 398 9.46 21.85 30.08
N GLN A 399 9.52 20.84 29.21
CA GLN A 399 9.96 19.48 29.59
C GLN A 399 10.83 18.89 28.50
N MET A 400 12.02 19.46 28.35
CA MET A 400 13.11 18.83 27.60
C MET A 400 13.50 17.54 28.35
N TYR A 401 13.05 16.38 27.87
CA TYR A 401 13.74 15.11 28.15
C TYR A 401 15.10 15.10 27.43
N GLU A 402 15.94 16.10 27.69
CA GLU A 402 17.33 16.15 27.25
C GLU A 402 18.19 15.14 28.04
N GLN A 403 17.73 14.66 29.19
CA GLN A 403 18.59 14.00 30.17
C GLN A 403 18.97 12.53 29.91
N ARG A 404 18.62 11.94 28.77
CA ARG A 404 19.17 10.62 28.35
C ARG A 404 19.37 10.50 26.85
N LEU A 405 19.80 11.58 26.20
CA LEU A 405 20.14 11.55 24.78
C LEU A 405 21.50 10.85 24.59
N ASN A 406 21.55 9.52 24.67
CA ASN A 406 22.67 8.74 24.15
C ASN A 406 22.62 8.75 22.62
N PHE A 407 22.85 9.91 22.01
CA PHE A 407 23.15 10.03 20.57
C PHE A 407 24.57 9.56 20.27
N HIS A 408 25.03 8.49 20.92
CA HIS A 408 26.21 7.75 20.50
C HIS A 408 25.83 6.89 19.28
N SER A 409 25.35 7.54 18.22
CA SER A 409 25.29 6.97 16.88
C SER A 409 26.62 7.24 16.19
N GLN A 410 27.08 6.29 15.37
CA GLN A 410 28.28 6.48 14.54
C GLN A 410 28.13 7.68 13.59
N LYS A 411 26.90 8.11 13.30
CA LYS A 411 26.54 9.30 12.54
C LYS A 411 25.69 10.23 13.39
N PRO A 412 26.11 11.47 13.66
CA PRO A 412 25.35 12.40 14.48
C PRO A 412 24.08 12.88 13.76
N TYR A 413 23.02 13.09 14.53
CA TYR A 413 21.75 13.64 14.04
C TYR A 413 21.82 15.16 13.89
N ASN A 414 21.24 15.69 12.80
CA ASN A 414 21.05 17.13 12.61
C ASN A 414 19.86 17.66 13.44
N ILE A 415 19.64 18.98 13.42
CA ILE A 415 18.61 19.64 14.24
C ILE A 415 17.21 19.10 13.92
N LYS A 416 16.84 18.95 12.64
CA LYS A 416 15.50 18.48 12.24
C LYS A 416 15.28 17.00 12.54
N GLU A 417 16.32 16.18 12.42
CA GLU A 417 16.27 14.80 12.86
C GLU A 417 16.07 14.71 14.38
N LYS A 418 16.81 15.51 15.17
CA LYS A 418 16.64 15.58 16.63
C LYS A 418 15.25 16.05 17.04
N GLU A 419 14.71 17.09 16.41
CA GLU A 419 13.34 17.57 16.63
C GLU A 419 12.32 16.43 16.44
N ALA A 420 12.44 15.68 15.33
CA ALA A 420 11.56 14.55 15.02
C ALA A 420 11.70 13.41 16.04
N ILE A 421 12.94 13.08 16.44
CA ILE A 421 13.25 12.05 17.43
C ILE A 421 12.66 12.39 18.80
N ILE A 422 12.84 13.63 19.26
CA ILE A 422 12.32 14.11 20.54
C ILE A 422 10.80 14.14 20.52
N ALA A 423 10.19 14.64 19.44
CA ALA A 423 8.73 14.65 19.29
C ALA A 423 8.13 13.23 19.38
N ALA A 424 8.75 12.26 18.70
CA ALA A 424 8.35 10.86 18.78
C ALA A 424 8.44 10.32 20.21
N SER A 425 9.57 10.55 20.90
CA SER A 425 9.76 10.10 22.28
C SER A 425 8.76 10.74 23.24
N ASN A 426 8.49 12.04 23.12
CA ASN A 426 7.52 12.75 23.96
C ASN A 426 6.09 12.24 23.78
N ILE A 427 5.64 12.10 22.53
CA ILE A 427 4.28 11.62 22.21
C ILE A 427 4.10 10.18 22.69
N VAL A 428 5.13 9.36 22.56
CA VAL A 428 5.06 7.99 23.04
C VAL A 428 5.09 7.99 24.57
N ASN A 429 6.13 8.54 25.21
CA ASN A 429 6.39 8.43 26.64
C ASN A 429 5.57 9.35 27.56
N GLN A 430 4.62 10.13 27.03
CA GLN A 430 3.70 10.89 27.86
C GLN A 430 2.84 10.01 28.80
N SER A 431 2.34 10.63 29.87
CA SER A 431 1.51 9.97 30.90
C SER A 431 0.17 9.48 30.36
N ASP A 432 -0.50 10.29 29.53
CA ASP A 432 -1.77 9.93 28.90
C ASP A 432 -1.55 8.97 27.72
N ARG A 433 -1.66 7.66 28.02
CA ARG A 433 -1.50 6.57 27.05
C ARG A 433 -2.73 6.36 26.17
N GLU A 434 -3.91 6.81 26.58
CA GLU A 434 -5.15 6.54 25.86
C GLU A 434 -5.42 7.57 24.76
N LYS A 435 -4.89 8.79 24.91
CA LYS A 435 -5.00 9.83 23.88
C LYS A 435 -4.47 9.37 22.53
N PHE A 436 -5.32 9.37 21.51
CA PHE A 436 -4.94 9.04 20.14
C PHE A 436 -4.18 10.22 19.49
N GLN A 437 -2.96 9.98 19.01
CA GLN A 437 -2.10 11.02 18.43
C GLN A 437 -1.32 10.49 17.22
N ILE A 438 -1.15 11.37 16.22
CA ILE A 438 -0.41 11.12 15.01
C ILE A 438 0.76 12.12 14.91
N LEU A 439 1.98 11.61 14.74
CA LEU A 439 3.17 12.37 14.36
C LEU A 439 3.48 12.10 12.89
N MET A 440 3.63 13.16 12.09
CA MET A 440 4.00 13.06 10.68
C MET A 440 5.38 13.68 10.44
N VAL A 441 6.27 12.89 9.85
CA VAL A 441 7.62 13.30 9.48
C VAL A 441 7.81 13.13 7.98
N GLN A 442 8.00 14.25 7.29
CA GLN A 442 8.34 14.25 5.88
C GLN A 442 9.86 14.13 5.71
N GLY A 443 10.29 13.12 4.98
CA GLY A 443 11.70 12.91 4.66
C GLY A 443 11.94 12.86 3.15
N PRO A 444 12.36 13.98 2.53
CA PRO A 444 12.82 14.01 1.14
C PRO A 444 13.91 12.97 0.81
N PRO A 445 14.27 12.77 -0.47
CA PRO A 445 15.32 11.86 -0.88
C PRO A 445 16.66 12.17 -0.20
N GLY A 446 17.27 11.15 0.42
CA GLY A 446 18.59 11.26 1.03
C GLY A 446 18.64 11.94 2.40
N THR A 447 17.51 12.31 3.01
CA THR A 447 17.48 13.01 4.31
C THR A 447 17.53 12.10 5.53
N GLY A 448 17.96 10.84 5.37
CA GLY A 448 18.12 9.94 6.51
C GLY A 448 16.81 9.48 7.18
N LYS A 449 15.68 9.34 6.47
CA LYS A 449 14.40 8.81 7.01
C LYS A 449 14.59 7.61 7.94
N THR A 450 15.17 6.54 7.42
CA THR A 450 15.42 5.32 8.19
C THR A 450 16.41 5.56 9.33
N HIS A 451 17.43 6.41 9.14
CA HIS A 451 18.37 6.75 10.22
C HIS A 451 17.68 7.48 11.39
N THR A 452 16.79 8.43 11.07
CA THR A 452 15.96 9.15 12.03
C THR A 452 14.99 8.21 12.74
N LEU A 453 14.36 7.29 12.01
CA LEU A 453 13.47 6.25 12.55
C LEU A 453 14.18 5.39 13.60
N ILE A 454 15.42 4.95 13.32
CA ILE A 454 16.23 4.20 14.30
C ILE A 454 16.51 5.06 15.54
N GLY A 455 16.80 6.35 15.36
CA GLY A 455 16.96 7.32 16.45
C GLY A 455 15.70 7.49 17.30
N MET A 456 14.52 7.50 16.67
CA MET A 456 13.23 7.54 17.37
C MET A 456 13.08 6.31 18.26
N ILE A 457 13.31 5.11 17.72
CA ILE A 457 13.20 3.86 18.49
C ILE A 457 14.16 3.88 19.68
N LYS A 458 15.43 4.25 19.46
CA LYS A 458 16.45 4.39 20.52
C LYS A 458 15.96 5.31 21.63
N ASN A 459 15.47 6.49 21.26
CA ASN A 459 15.09 7.51 22.23
C ASN A 459 13.76 7.19 22.95
N ILE A 460 12.81 6.52 22.28
CA ILE A 460 11.59 6.03 22.91
C ILE A 460 11.95 4.99 23.98
N ILE A 461 12.83 4.04 23.66
CA ILE A 461 13.25 2.96 24.58
C ILE A 461 14.10 3.50 25.73
N ALA A 462 15.02 4.42 25.48
CA ALA A 462 15.89 4.99 26.53
C ALA A 462 15.11 5.81 27.58
N ASN A 463 13.97 6.38 27.18
CA ASN A 463 13.11 7.23 28.01
C ASN A 463 11.89 6.49 28.56
N SER A 464 11.76 5.18 28.36
CA SER A 464 10.71 4.38 29.01
C SER A 464 11.13 4.00 30.44
N SER A 465 10.15 3.92 31.36
CA SER A 465 10.43 3.54 32.75
C SER A 465 10.78 2.05 32.85
N LEU A 466 11.57 1.65 33.85
CA LEU A 466 11.93 0.23 34.06
C LEU A 466 10.70 -0.67 34.24
N SER A 467 9.64 -0.17 34.89
CA SER A 467 8.35 -0.86 35.05
C SER A 467 7.54 -0.97 33.74
N ASP A 468 7.87 -0.17 32.73
CA ASP A 468 7.22 -0.22 31.42
C ASP A 468 7.86 -1.25 30.47
N LEU A 469 9.07 -1.72 30.77
CA LEU A 469 9.86 -2.61 29.89
C LEU A 469 9.39 -4.07 29.92
N ASP A 470 8.61 -4.48 30.91
CA ASP A 470 8.11 -5.86 31.00
C ASP A 470 7.03 -6.17 29.95
N HIS A 471 6.41 -5.14 29.33
CA HIS A 471 5.36 -5.25 28.29
C HIS A 471 5.49 -4.20 27.17
N PHE A 472 6.72 -3.94 26.72
CA PHE A 472 7.02 -2.88 25.74
C PHE A 472 7.11 -3.45 24.31
N HIS A 473 6.07 -3.31 23.49
CA HIS A 473 6.11 -3.68 22.07
C HIS A 473 6.03 -2.45 21.15
N ILE A 474 6.96 -2.32 20.20
CA ILE A 474 6.84 -1.39 19.08
C ILE A 474 6.46 -2.18 17.83
N LEU A 475 5.33 -1.82 17.20
CA LEU A 475 4.97 -2.35 15.88
C LEU A 475 5.53 -1.43 14.81
N ILE A 476 6.36 -1.96 13.92
CA ILE A 476 6.90 -1.23 12.78
C ILE A 476 6.36 -1.86 11.51
N CYS A 477 5.74 -1.03 10.68
CA CYS A 477 5.19 -1.42 9.39
C CYS A 477 5.83 -0.66 8.23
N ALA A 478 5.88 -1.29 7.07
CA ALA A 478 6.16 -0.65 5.79
C ALA A 478 5.28 -1.27 4.69
N PRO A 479 5.05 -0.60 3.55
CA PRO A 479 4.25 -1.16 2.45
C PRO A 479 4.94 -2.36 1.77
N SER A 480 6.27 -2.40 1.73
CA SER A 480 7.03 -3.45 1.01
C SER A 480 7.96 -4.26 1.93
N ASN A 481 8.27 -5.51 1.54
CA ASN A 481 9.23 -6.34 2.27
C ASN A 481 10.64 -5.72 2.27
N GLY A 482 11.07 -5.14 1.15
CA GLY A 482 12.39 -4.50 1.06
C GLY A 482 12.57 -3.34 2.04
N ALA A 483 11.53 -2.50 2.22
CA ALA A 483 11.59 -1.38 3.16
C ALA A 483 11.66 -1.85 4.62
N ILE A 484 10.82 -2.82 5.02
CA ILE A 484 10.83 -3.32 6.39
C ILE A 484 12.10 -4.10 6.72
N ASP A 485 12.66 -4.84 5.74
CA ASP A 485 13.90 -5.58 5.94
C ASP A 485 15.14 -4.65 6.02
N GLU A 486 15.13 -3.51 5.31
CA GLU A 486 16.14 -2.46 5.48
C GLU A 486 16.13 -1.85 6.90
N ILE A 487 14.94 -1.58 7.44
CA ILE A 487 14.80 -1.15 8.84
C ILE A 487 15.37 -2.22 9.79
N GLY A 488 14.97 -3.49 9.58
CA GLY A 488 15.43 -4.62 10.37
C GLY A 488 16.95 -4.78 10.39
N ARG A 489 17.59 -4.73 9.22
CA ARG A 489 19.06 -4.83 9.11
C ARG A 489 19.78 -3.70 9.86
N ARG A 490 19.26 -2.47 9.81
CA ARG A 490 19.84 -1.34 10.58
C ARG A 490 19.65 -1.50 12.08
N LEU A 491 18.48 -1.97 12.52
CA LEU A 491 18.24 -2.28 13.94
C LEU A 491 19.22 -3.34 14.45
N ILE A 492 19.48 -4.39 13.65
CA ILE A 492 20.42 -5.46 13.98
C ILE A 492 21.85 -4.93 14.07
N ALA A 493 22.28 -4.13 13.09
CA ALA A 493 23.62 -3.54 13.06
C ALA A 493 23.91 -2.65 14.28
N GLU A 494 22.87 -2.06 14.87
CA GLU A 494 22.98 -1.19 16.04
C GLU A 494 22.52 -1.87 17.35
N LYS A 495 22.18 -3.17 17.33
CA LYS A 495 21.49 -3.88 18.42
C LYS A 495 22.21 -3.81 19.78
N GLU A 496 23.54 -3.80 19.78
CA GLU A 496 24.37 -3.71 21.00
C GLU A 496 24.39 -2.30 21.63
N THR A 497 23.98 -1.28 20.88
CA THR A 497 24.02 0.13 21.32
C THR A 497 22.72 0.62 21.96
N PHE A 498 21.66 -0.19 21.95
CA PHE A 498 20.33 0.26 22.39
C PHE A 498 20.17 0.34 23.91
N LEU A 499 20.73 -0.61 24.65
CA LEU A 499 20.61 -0.67 26.10
C LEU A 499 21.90 -1.24 26.68
N HIS A 500 22.50 -0.56 27.66
CA HIS A 500 23.78 -0.96 28.26
C HIS A 500 23.77 -2.37 28.90
N ASN A 501 22.61 -3.02 29.07
CA ASN A 501 22.47 -4.32 29.75
C ASN A 501 21.39 -5.26 29.16
N ARG A 502 20.79 -4.97 27.99
CA ARG A 502 19.75 -5.84 27.39
C ARG A 502 19.82 -5.80 25.87
N SER A 503 19.75 -6.97 25.22
CA SER A 503 19.63 -7.07 23.78
C SER A 503 18.18 -6.86 23.32
N LEU A 504 17.96 -6.08 22.26
CA LEU A 504 16.61 -5.95 21.67
C LEU A 504 16.15 -7.25 21.03
N GLU A 505 14.98 -7.74 21.43
CA GLU A 505 14.33 -8.87 20.79
C GLU A 505 13.50 -8.41 19.59
N ILE A 506 13.99 -8.74 18.40
CA ILE A 506 13.37 -8.37 17.13
C ILE A 506 12.68 -9.62 16.55
N VAL A 507 11.44 -9.45 16.07
CA VAL A 507 10.68 -10.49 15.37
C VAL A 507 10.19 -9.95 14.03
N ARG A 508 10.49 -10.69 12.95
CA ARG A 508 10.02 -10.40 11.59
C ARG A 508 8.88 -11.35 11.21
N ILE A 509 7.74 -10.80 10.78
CA ILE A 509 6.59 -11.60 10.31
C ILE A 509 6.29 -11.31 8.84
N GLY A 510 6.41 -12.32 8.00
CA GLY A 510 6.13 -12.24 6.56
C GLY A 510 6.32 -13.59 5.89
N GLN A 511 6.11 -13.65 4.57
CA GLN A 511 6.36 -14.86 3.79
C GLN A 511 7.87 -15.06 3.63
N SER A 512 8.42 -16.21 4.07
CA SER A 512 9.86 -16.47 4.10
C SER A 512 10.54 -16.28 2.74
N SER A 513 9.89 -16.64 1.63
CA SER A 513 10.45 -16.47 0.27
C SER A 513 10.60 -15.00 -0.18
N ARG A 514 10.05 -14.04 0.58
CA ARG A 514 10.11 -12.61 0.28
C ARG A 514 10.89 -11.81 1.33
N ILE A 515 11.46 -12.49 2.33
CA ILE A 515 12.26 -11.87 3.40
C ILE A 515 13.73 -11.93 2.99
N HIS A 516 14.43 -10.82 3.18
CA HIS A 516 15.86 -10.71 2.95
C HIS A 516 16.65 -11.74 3.79
N GLU A 517 17.73 -12.29 3.24
CA GLU A 517 18.51 -13.38 3.87
C GLU A 517 18.98 -13.03 5.29
N ASP A 518 19.55 -11.83 5.49
CA ASP A 518 19.97 -11.32 6.81
C ASP A 518 18.84 -11.26 7.86
N MET A 519 17.58 -11.22 7.43
CA MET A 519 16.42 -11.15 8.31
C MET A 519 15.81 -12.52 8.61
N ILE A 520 16.19 -13.59 7.91
CA ILE A 520 15.69 -14.95 8.12
C ILE A 520 15.91 -15.45 9.57
N PRO A 521 17.05 -15.19 10.25
CA PRO A 521 17.22 -15.59 11.65
C PRO A 521 16.22 -14.95 12.63
N TYR A 522 15.64 -13.82 12.24
CA TYR A 522 14.66 -13.06 13.03
C TYR A 522 13.21 -13.37 12.62
N GLU A 523 13.03 -14.18 11.58
CA GLU A 523 11.73 -14.59 11.07
C GLU A 523 11.00 -15.51 12.06
N LEU A 524 9.71 -15.24 12.31
CA LEU A 524 8.96 -15.90 13.37
C LEU A 524 8.90 -17.42 13.22
N ASP A 525 8.54 -17.95 12.04
CA ASP A 525 8.41 -19.39 11.85
C ASP A 525 9.79 -20.06 11.86
N GLN A 526 10.85 -19.39 11.38
CA GLN A 526 12.24 -19.87 11.55
C GLN A 526 12.64 -19.96 13.03
N ARG A 527 12.37 -18.94 13.84
CA ARG A 527 12.63 -18.97 15.30
C ARG A 527 11.83 -20.06 15.99
N ILE A 528 10.57 -20.26 15.60
CA ILE A 528 9.73 -21.35 16.10
C ILE A 528 10.35 -22.71 15.73
N ASN A 529 10.72 -22.92 14.46
CA ASN A 529 11.29 -24.17 13.97
C ASN A 529 12.61 -24.51 14.68
N SER A 530 13.46 -23.51 14.93
CA SER A 530 14.73 -23.71 15.66
C SER A 530 14.55 -24.18 17.11
N ARG A 531 13.42 -23.84 17.75
CA ARG A 531 13.08 -24.22 19.14
C ARG A 531 12.21 -25.48 19.21
N LEU A 532 11.68 -25.95 18.08
CA LEU A 532 10.87 -27.17 17.99
C LEU A 532 11.78 -28.38 17.83
N LYS A 533 11.70 -29.31 18.79
CA LYS A 533 12.37 -30.62 18.71
C LYS A 533 11.51 -31.66 17.99
N ASP A 534 10.17 -31.52 18.06
CA ASP A 534 9.18 -32.43 17.48
C ASP A 534 8.03 -31.64 16.84
N ASN A 535 7.31 -32.24 15.87
CA ASN A 535 6.18 -31.63 15.14
C ASN A 535 4.86 -31.52 15.96
N ASN A 536 4.94 -31.23 17.26
CA ASN A 536 3.78 -31.06 18.13
C ASN A 536 3.14 -29.66 17.96
N LYS A 537 1.88 -29.62 17.51
CA LYS A 537 1.12 -28.38 17.27
C LYS A 537 0.92 -27.52 18.52
N ASN A 538 0.66 -28.12 19.68
CA ASN A 538 0.42 -27.36 20.92
C ASN A 538 1.71 -26.68 21.38
N LYS A 539 2.82 -27.42 21.34
CA LYS A 539 4.15 -26.89 21.63
C LYS A 539 4.55 -25.77 20.66
N ARG A 540 4.19 -25.90 19.38
CA ARG A 540 4.39 -24.81 18.39
C ARG A 540 3.64 -23.53 18.77
N MET A 541 2.39 -23.64 19.22
CA MET A 541 1.61 -22.47 19.66
C MET A 541 2.18 -21.84 20.94
N GLU A 542 2.63 -22.66 21.89
CA GLU A 542 3.27 -22.20 23.11
C GLU A 542 4.57 -21.44 22.82
N ILE A 543 5.45 -22.01 22.00
CA ILE A 543 6.71 -21.36 21.58
C ILE A 543 6.42 -20.05 20.86
N ARG A 544 5.44 -20.04 19.94
CA ARG A 544 5.02 -18.82 19.24
C ARG A 544 4.58 -17.75 20.24
N SER A 545 3.70 -18.11 21.18
CA SER A 545 3.19 -17.20 22.20
C SER A 545 4.33 -16.62 23.05
N LYS A 546 5.29 -17.46 23.43
CA LYS A 546 6.49 -17.04 24.17
C LYS A 546 7.35 -16.05 23.38
N ILE A 547 7.69 -16.37 22.13
CA ILE A 547 8.49 -15.47 21.26
C ILE A 547 7.80 -14.11 21.09
N MET A 548 6.48 -14.10 20.85
CA MET A 548 5.76 -12.84 20.64
C MET A 548 5.69 -11.99 21.90
N LYS A 549 5.54 -12.60 23.09
CA LYS A 549 5.57 -11.87 24.38
C LYS A 549 6.96 -11.32 24.72
N GLU A 550 8.01 -12.00 24.30
CA GLU A 550 9.41 -11.59 24.53
C GLU A 550 9.88 -10.50 23.54
N ALA A 551 9.17 -10.27 22.44
CA ALA A 551 9.60 -9.37 21.37
C ALA A 551 9.49 -7.89 21.80
N ASP A 552 10.57 -7.12 21.69
CA ASP A 552 10.52 -5.66 21.90
C ASP A 552 10.05 -4.93 20.62
N ILE A 553 10.48 -5.43 19.45
CA ILE A 553 10.20 -4.85 18.14
C ILE A 553 9.61 -5.93 17.23
N ILE A 554 8.44 -5.63 16.65
CA ILE A 554 7.79 -6.50 15.67
C ILE A 554 7.77 -5.80 14.32
N LEU A 555 8.41 -6.42 13.34
CA LEU A 555 8.56 -5.93 11.97
C LEU A 555 7.59 -6.66 11.04
N THR A 556 6.70 -5.92 10.38
CA THR A 556 5.75 -6.49 9.41
C THR A 556 5.60 -5.60 8.17
N THR A 557 5.08 -6.14 7.07
CA THR A 557 4.44 -5.28 6.08
C THR A 557 3.09 -4.79 6.62
N LEU A 558 2.51 -3.70 6.07
CA LEU A 558 1.16 -3.23 6.43
C LEU A 558 0.12 -4.35 6.30
N THR A 559 0.20 -5.13 5.22
CA THR A 559 -0.68 -6.28 5.02
C THR A 559 -0.41 -7.43 5.97
N SER A 560 0.85 -7.74 6.27
CA SER A 560 1.25 -8.84 7.18
C SER A 560 1.00 -8.51 8.66
N CYS A 561 0.73 -7.25 9.00
CA CYS A 561 0.43 -6.88 10.39
C CYS A 561 -0.82 -7.59 10.92
N GLN A 562 -1.71 -8.10 10.05
CA GLN A 562 -2.89 -8.88 10.46
C GLN A 562 -2.66 -10.40 10.37
N HIS A 563 -1.42 -10.86 10.45
CA HIS A 563 -1.10 -12.26 10.56
C HIS A 563 -1.61 -12.83 11.89
N SER A 564 -2.09 -14.08 11.89
CA SER A 564 -2.73 -14.68 13.08
C SER A 564 -1.82 -14.82 14.30
N SER A 565 -0.51 -14.75 14.10
CA SER A 565 0.45 -14.73 15.21
C SER A 565 0.37 -13.46 16.06
N LEU A 566 -0.23 -12.39 15.52
CA LEU A 566 -0.45 -11.13 16.23
C LEU A 566 -1.84 -11.04 16.87
N ASP A 567 -2.73 -12.03 16.68
CA ASP A 567 -4.10 -11.98 17.20
C ASP A 567 -4.16 -11.86 18.73
N MET A 568 -3.13 -12.34 19.44
CA MET A 568 -3.00 -12.16 20.89
C MET A 568 -2.95 -10.68 21.32
N PHE A 569 -2.52 -9.79 20.43
CA PHE A 569 -2.44 -8.35 20.68
C PHE A 569 -3.73 -7.61 20.34
N ARG A 570 -4.65 -8.20 19.56
CA ARG A 570 -5.92 -7.56 19.14
C ARG A 570 -6.83 -7.27 20.33
N TYR A 571 -6.94 -8.22 21.24
CA TYR A 571 -7.91 -8.18 22.35
C TYR A 571 -7.31 -7.73 23.68
N SER A 572 -6.03 -7.38 23.70
CA SER A 572 -5.35 -6.91 24.91
C SER A 572 -5.10 -5.41 24.84
N SER A 573 -5.39 -4.74 25.96
CA SER A 573 -5.33 -3.28 26.07
C SER A 573 -3.93 -2.73 26.33
N LYS A 574 -2.89 -3.55 26.55
CA LYS A 574 -1.59 -3.07 27.10
C LYS A 574 -0.32 -3.64 26.45
N PHE A 575 -0.28 -3.85 25.13
CA PHE A 575 0.94 -4.38 24.49
C PHE A 575 1.69 -3.38 23.60
N PHE A 576 1.02 -2.76 22.61
CA PHE A 576 1.74 -1.87 21.70
C PHE A 576 1.89 -0.47 22.27
N ARG A 577 3.14 -0.04 22.41
CA ARG A 577 3.48 1.30 22.89
C ARG A 577 3.24 2.36 21.82
N CYS A 578 3.56 2.03 20.58
CA CYS A 578 3.31 2.86 19.41
C CYS A 578 3.36 2.01 18.13
N LEU A 579 2.85 2.62 17.05
CA LEU A 579 2.98 2.19 15.68
C LEU A 579 3.94 3.14 14.96
N ILE A 580 4.92 2.60 14.25
CA ILE A 580 5.79 3.36 13.34
C ILE A 580 5.57 2.84 11.93
N ILE A 581 5.29 3.72 10.98
CA ILE A 581 5.10 3.38 9.56
C ILE A 581 6.13 4.13 8.73
N ASP A 582 7.02 3.39 8.06
CA ASP A 582 7.95 3.94 7.07
C ASP A 582 7.34 3.86 5.66
N GLU A 583 7.80 4.74 4.76
CA GLU A 583 7.28 4.90 3.40
C GLU A 583 5.74 5.05 3.35
N ALA A 584 5.18 5.75 4.34
CA ALA A 584 3.75 5.91 4.52
C ALA A 584 3.05 6.76 3.42
N SER A 585 3.82 7.36 2.51
CA SER A 585 3.28 8.01 1.30
C SER A 585 3.09 7.05 0.11
N GLN A 586 3.58 5.81 0.19
CA GLN A 586 3.54 4.81 -0.89
C GLN A 586 2.42 3.77 -0.72
N CYS A 587 1.39 4.07 0.07
CA CYS A 587 0.27 3.18 0.35
C CYS A 587 -1.06 3.93 0.37
N VAL A 588 -2.14 3.21 0.07
CA VAL A 588 -3.50 3.76 0.12
C VAL A 588 -3.96 3.90 1.57
N GLU A 589 -4.87 4.82 1.87
CA GLU A 589 -5.28 5.09 3.26
C GLU A 589 -5.80 3.85 4.01
N PRO A 590 -6.60 2.95 3.41
CA PRO A 590 -7.01 1.72 4.08
C PRO A 590 -5.84 0.83 4.54
N GLU A 591 -4.68 0.88 3.88
CA GLU A 591 -3.49 0.13 4.29
C GLU A 591 -2.86 0.71 5.57
N ILE A 592 -2.80 2.04 5.70
CA ILE A 592 -2.35 2.72 6.92
C ILE A 592 -3.22 2.37 8.13
N LEU A 593 -4.51 2.12 7.90
CA LEU A 593 -5.47 1.77 8.94
C LEU A 593 -5.33 0.31 9.42
N MET A 594 -4.69 -0.58 8.65
CA MET A 594 -4.61 -2.01 8.97
C MET A 594 -4.03 -2.34 10.35
N PRO A 595 -2.97 -1.67 10.82
CA PRO A 595 -2.44 -1.93 12.16
C PRO A 595 -3.31 -1.31 13.26
N LEU A 596 -4.22 -0.39 12.95
CA LEU A 596 -5.09 0.21 13.97
C LEU A 596 -6.16 -0.75 14.48
N VAL A 597 -6.27 -1.97 13.94
CA VAL A 597 -7.08 -3.03 14.56
C VAL A 597 -6.62 -3.40 15.97
N TYR A 598 -5.40 -3.00 16.36
CA TYR A 598 -4.88 -3.20 17.71
C TYR A 598 -5.31 -2.09 18.67
N LYS A 599 -6.35 -2.38 19.49
CA LYS A 599 -6.68 -1.85 20.84
C LYS A 599 -5.70 -0.86 21.49
N SER A 600 -4.45 -1.30 21.64
CA SER A 600 -3.41 -0.61 22.38
C SER A 600 -2.69 0.49 21.59
N ILE A 601 -2.80 0.49 20.26
CA ILE A 601 -2.11 1.49 19.42
C ILE A 601 -2.89 2.79 19.45
N THR A 602 -2.39 3.74 20.24
CA THR A 602 -2.91 5.12 20.33
C THR A 602 -1.91 6.14 19.80
N LYS A 603 -0.62 5.79 19.74
CA LYS A 603 0.46 6.64 19.24
C LYS A 603 0.92 6.13 17.88
N VAL A 604 0.77 6.96 16.85
CA VAL A 604 1.12 6.62 15.47
C VAL A 604 2.17 7.58 14.95
N ILE A 605 3.31 7.06 14.49
CA ILE A 605 4.40 7.83 13.89
C ILE A 605 4.47 7.42 12.41
N MET A 606 4.25 8.37 11.51
CA MET A 606 4.28 8.16 10.07
C MET A 606 5.46 8.90 9.48
N ILE A 607 6.24 8.19 8.66
CA ILE A 607 7.42 8.71 7.97
C ILE A 607 7.26 8.45 6.49
N GLY A 608 7.42 9.48 5.66
CA GLY A 608 7.18 9.36 4.22
C GLY A 608 7.57 10.59 3.44
N ASP A 609 7.31 10.58 2.14
CA ASP A 609 7.50 11.74 1.26
C ASP A 609 6.36 11.81 0.22
N PRO A 610 5.36 12.70 0.42
CA PRO A 610 4.24 12.83 -0.50
C PRO A 610 4.63 13.38 -1.89
N LEU A 611 5.85 13.90 -2.04
CA LEU A 611 6.36 14.43 -3.30
C LEU A 611 7.09 13.38 -4.15
N GLN A 612 7.21 12.14 -3.66
CA GLN A 612 7.63 10.96 -4.44
C GLN A 612 6.41 10.15 -4.90
N LEU A 613 6.60 8.95 -5.48
CA LEU A 613 5.51 8.21 -6.10
C LEU A 613 4.39 7.88 -5.10
N PRO A 614 3.12 8.04 -5.50
CA PRO A 614 1.98 7.66 -4.69
C PRO A 614 1.84 6.13 -4.63
N ALA A 615 0.80 5.65 -3.96
CA ALA A 615 0.46 4.24 -3.94
C ALA A 615 0.20 3.68 -5.34
N THR A 616 0.62 2.44 -5.58
CA THR A 616 0.36 1.74 -6.84
C THR A 616 -1.10 1.31 -6.91
N VAL A 617 -1.90 2.04 -7.67
CA VAL A 617 -3.29 1.70 -8.01
C VAL A 617 -3.32 1.21 -9.45
N ILE A 618 -3.92 0.04 -9.71
CA ILE A 618 -3.94 -0.56 -11.05
C ILE A 618 -5.07 0.02 -11.89
N SER A 619 -6.22 0.30 -11.27
CA SER A 619 -7.36 0.89 -11.97
C SER A 619 -7.14 2.38 -12.29
N ASN A 620 -7.38 2.77 -13.53
CA ASN A 620 -7.35 4.18 -13.96
C ASN A 620 -8.52 4.93 -13.32
N ARG A 621 -9.73 4.37 -13.31
CA ARG A 621 -10.88 4.99 -12.62
C ARG A 621 -10.59 5.25 -11.14
N ALA A 622 -9.96 4.31 -10.43
CA ALA A 622 -9.58 4.52 -9.04
C ALA A 622 -8.46 5.57 -8.88
N GLN A 623 -7.51 5.65 -9.83
CA GLN A 623 -6.51 6.72 -9.86
C GLN A 623 -7.17 8.10 -10.05
N ASP A 624 -8.09 8.23 -11.01
CA ASP A 624 -8.82 9.46 -11.32
C ASP A 624 -9.71 9.90 -10.14
N ALA A 625 -10.25 8.93 -9.38
CA ALA A 625 -10.95 9.17 -8.13
C ALA A 625 -10.01 9.53 -6.95
N TYR A 626 -8.69 9.62 -7.16
CA TYR A 626 -7.67 9.88 -6.13
C TYR A 626 -7.57 8.81 -5.04
N TYR A 627 -7.92 7.56 -5.32
CA TYR A 627 -7.73 6.44 -4.38
C TYR A 627 -6.26 6.21 -4.01
N GLY A 628 -5.34 6.54 -4.92
CA GLY A 628 -3.90 6.46 -4.70
C GLY A 628 -3.32 7.59 -3.84
N ARG A 629 -4.12 8.59 -3.47
CA ARG A 629 -3.69 9.70 -2.62
C ARG A 629 -3.34 9.18 -1.23
N SER A 630 -2.14 9.51 -0.76
CA SER A 630 -1.68 9.09 0.56
C SER A 630 -2.32 9.91 1.68
N PHE A 631 -2.27 9.37 2.90
CA PHE A 631 -2.63 10.10 4.11
C PHE A 631 -1.87 11.44 4.17
N PHE A 632 -0.54 11.44 3.98
CA PHE A 632 0.29 12.66 3.94
C PHE A 632 -0.27 13.72 3.00
N GLU A 633 -0.55 13.34 1.76
CA GLU A 633 -1.05 14.26 0.75
C GLU A 633 -2.43 14.79 1.11
N ARG A 634 -3.34 13.96 1.65
CA ARG A 634 -4.68 14.40 2.06
C ARG A 634 -4.63 15.43 3.19
N PHE A 635 -3.88 15.16 4.26
CA PHE A 635 -3.78 16.07 5.41
C PHE A 635 -3.05 17.36 5.04
N ASP A 636 -1.90 17.26 4.35
CA ASP A 636 -1.15 18.43 3.90
C ASP A 636 -2.03 19.33 3.00
N THR A 637 -2.73 18.73 2.02
CA THR A 637 -3.63 19.49 1.13
C THR A 637 -4.75 20.18 1.89
N TYR A 638 -5.43 19.48 2.81
CA TYR A 638 -6.55 20.07 3.54
C TYR A 638 -6.12 21.24 4.45
N PHE A 639 -5.04 21.06 5.22
CA PHE A 639 -4.62 22.10 6.17
C PHE A 639 -3.96 23.28 5.48
N ASN A 640 -3.29 23.09 4.34
CA ASN A 640 -2.78 24.19 3.53
C ASN A 640 -3.91 24.98 2.83
N GLN A 641 -5.03 24.33 2.48
CA GLN A 641 -6.18 25.00 1.85
C GLN A 641 -7.01 25.86 2.82
N GLN A 642 -7.04 25.53 4.12
CA GLN A 642 -7.93 26.16 5.09
C GLN A 642 -7.54 27.59 5.51
N LEU A 643 -6.44 28.16 5.00
CA LEU A 643 -6.00 29.58 5.15
C LEU A 643 -5.98 30.20 6.57
N PHE A 644 -6.30 29.48 7.64
CA PHE A 644 -6.43 30.03 8.99
C PHE A 644 -5.78 29.18 10.09
N THR A 645 -4.77 29.78 10.74
CA THR A 645 -4.34 29.65 12.16
C THR A 645 -3.92 28.32 12.78
N THR A 646 -4.30 27.14 12.27
CA THR A 646 -3.86 25.84 12.83
C THR A 646 -2.83 25.19 11.92
N THR A 647 -1.57 25.64 12.01
CA THR A 647 -0.46 25.02 11.28
C THR A 647 -0.21 23.64 11.87
N ILE A 648 -0.71 22.58 11.24
CA ILE A 648 -0.21 21.23 11.50
C ILE A 648 1.21 21.19 10.98
N LYS A 649 2.17 21.15 11.91
CA LYS A 649 3.60 21.16 11.58
C LYS A 649 4.03 19.74 11.27
N ILE A 650 3.86 19.34 10.01
CA ILE A 650 4.61 18.20 9.48
C ILE A 650 6.10 18.51 9.67
N THR A 651 6.82 17.65 10.38
CA THR A 651 8.26 17.86 10.60
C THR A 651 8.99 17.47 9.32
N ILE A 652 9.61 18.43 8.65
CA ILE A 652 10.34 18.19 7.39
C ILE A 652 11.83 18.05 7.70
N LEU A 653 12.43 16.92 7.30
CA LEU A 653 13.87 16.74 7.31
C LEU A 653 14.48 17.52 6.14
N THR A 654 15.40 18.44 6.44
CA THR A 654 15.86 19.43 5.46
C THR A 654 17.27 19.18 4.93
N GLU A 655 18.08 18.37 5.59
CA GLU A 655 19.46 18.09 5.16
C GLU A 655 19.54 16.71 4.48
N GLN A 656 20.12 16.64 3.27
CA GLN A 656 20.30 15.41 2.51
C GLN A 656 21.78 15.03 2.38
N TYR A 657 22.04 13.72 2.45
CA TYR A 657 23.37 13.10 2.51
C TYR A 657 23.69 12.21 1.28
N ARG A 658 22.85 12.24 0.25
CA ARG A 658 22.92 11.33 -0.91
C ARG A 658 23.55 11.99 -2.13
N MET A 659 22.97 13.09 -2.56
CA MET A 659 23.22 13.71 -3.87
C MET A 659 24.29 14.80 -3.75
N ARG A 660 25.08 14.97 -4.80
CA ARG A 660 25.85 16.20 -4.98
C ARG A 660 24.94 17.42 -5.07
N LYS A 661 25.45 18.58 -4.62
CA LYS A 661 24.70 19.86 -4.57
C LYS A 661 24.12 20.24 -5.94
N GLU A 662 24.86 19.99 -7.00
CA GLU A 662 24.49 20.30 -8.37
C GLU A 662 23.31 19.44 -8.87
N ILE A 663 23.19 18.20 -8.39
CA ILE A 663 22.06 17.31 -8.68
C ILE A 663 20.85 17.75 -7.83
N CYS A 664 21.07 17.99 -6.53
CA CYS A 664 20.03 18.35 -5.57
C CYS A 664 19.41 19.75 -5.82
N SER A 665 20.13 20.67 -6.47
CA SER A 665 19.71 22.07 -6.66
C SER A 665 18.32 22.19 -7.31
N PHE A 666 18.04 21.44 -8.37
CA PHE A 666 16.76 21.52 -9.06
C PHE A 666 15.62 20.91 -8.24
N PRO A 667 15.71 19.65 -7.75
CA PRO A 667 14.68 19.08 -6.88
C PRO A 667 14.39 19.94 -5.65
N SER A 668 15.43 20.45 -4.99
CA SER A 668 15.28 21.34 -3.83
C SER A 668 14.43 22.56 -4.18
N LYS A 669 14.78 23.27 -5.25
CA LYS A 669 14.10 24.51 -5.67
C LYS A 669 12.64 24.30 -6.07
N TYR A 670 12.35 23.26 -6.84
CA TYR A 670 11.04 23.14 -7.51
C TYR A 670 10.08 22.14 -6.85
N PHE A 671 10.57 21.21 -6.03
CA PHE A 671 9.72 20.26 -5.31
C PHE A 671 9.67 20.57 -3.81
N TYR A 672 10.73 21.12 -3.21
CA TYR A 672 10.85 21.30 -1.77
C TYR A 672 11.05 22.75 -1.34
N ASP A 673 10.60 23.73 -2.12
CA ASP A 673 10.67 25.17 -1.83
C ASP A 673 12.06 25.69 -1.40
N SER A 674 13.12 25.10 -1.95
CA SER A 674 14.52 25.38 -1.57
C SER A 674 14.87 25.05 -0.11
N LYS A 675 14.04 24.28 0.60
CA LYS A 675 14.28 23.84 1.99
C LYS A 675 15.30 22.71 2.07
N LEU A 676 15.54 21.98 0.99
CA LEU A 676 16.46 20.84 0.96
C LEU A 676 17.91 21.30 0.76
N GLN A 677 18.76 21.05 1.76
CA GLN A 677 20.17 21.42 1.82
C GLN A 677 21.06 20.20 1.68
N THR A 678 22.22 20.35 1.02
CA THR A 678 23.17 19.26 0.79
C THR A 678 24.28 19.30 1.84
N ALA A 679 24.43 18.22 2.62
CA ALA A 679 25.54 18.10 3.56
C ALA A 679 26.90 18.07 2.83
N ASN A 680 27.95 18.60 3.46
CA ASN A 680 29.28 18.66 2.86
C ASN A 680 29.80 17.27 2.48
N GLY A 681 30.36 17.15 1.27
CA GLY A 681 30.91 15.89 0.74
C GLY A 681 29.86 14.90 0.21
N SER A 682 28.56 15.18 0.33
CA SER A 682 27.49 14.28 -0.12
C SER A 682 27.61 13.95 -1.61
N GLY A 683 27.53 12.66 -1.93
CA GLY A 683 27.60 12.16 -3.29
C GLY A 683 28.93 12.38 -4.00
N TYR A 684 29.97 12.89 -3.33
CA TYR A 684 31.29 13.01 -3.94
C TYR A 684 31.98 11.65 -4.07
N ASN A 685 32.51 11.35 -5.24
CA ASN A 685 33.30 10.15 -5.50
C ASN A 685 34.49 10.52 -6.40
N HIS A 686 35.71 10.34 -5.90
CA HIS A 686 36.95 10.70 -6.59
C HIS A 686 37.17 9.92 -7.89
N LEU A 687 36.56 8.73 -8.03
CA LEU A 687 36.61 7.91 -9.25
C LEU A 687 35.74 8.47 -10.37
N ILE A 688 34.80 9.37 -10.04
CA ILE A 688 33.89 10.00 -10.99
C ILE A 688 34.36 11.45 -11.21
N ASN A 689 35.46 11.61 -11.94
CA ASN A 689 35.97 12.92 -12.34
C ASN A 689 35.24 13.44 -13.59
N ILE A 690 33.94 13.61 -13.44
CA ILE A 690 33.00 14.07 -14.47
C ILE A 690 32.09 15.11 -13.82
N ASN A 691 31.68 16.15 -14.57
CA ASN A 691 30.70 17.11 -14.06
C ASN A 691 29.41 16.37 -13.63
N PRO A 692 28.83 16.68 -12.46
CA PRO A 692 27.82 15.81 -11.83
C PRO A 692 26.43 15.83 -12.49
N TYR A 693 26.17 16.71 -13.45
CA TYR A 693 24.84 16.91 -14.01
C TYR A 693 24.86 17.31 -15.49
N PHE A 694 24.13 16.58 -16.33
CA PHE A 694 23.98 16.82 -17.76
C PHE A 694 22.55 16.60 -18.25
N ILE A 695 22.12 17.43 -19.21
CA ILE A 695 20.99 17.12 -20.10
C ILE A 695 21.48 17.06 -21.54
N PHE A 696 21.19 15.95 -22.21
CA PHE A 696 21.43 15.74 -23.63
C PHE A 696 20.09 15.80 -24.39
N ASP A 697 19.98 16.82 -25.25
CA ASP A 697 18.89 16.99 -26.21
C ASP A 697 19.23 16.25 -27.51
N ILE A 698 18.55 15.13 -27.75
CA ILE A 698 18.79 14.23 -28.89
C ILE A 698 17.95 14.70 -30.08
N LYS A 699 18.53 15.50 -30.97
CA LYS A 699 17.80 16.23 -32.02
C LYS A 699 17.13 15.34 -33.06
N ASP A 700 17.74 14.20 -33.34
CA ASP A 700 17.31 13.20 -34.33
C ASP A 700 16.45 12.09 -33.70
N SER A 701 15.95 12.31 -32.47
CA SER A 701 15.12 11.33 -31.78
C SER A 701 13.67 11.39 -32.26
N TYR A 702 13.07 10.23 -32.46
CA TYR A 702 11.64 10.07 -32.73
C TYR A 702 11.08 8.90 -31.90
N GLU A 703 9.80 8.97 -31.55
CA GLU A 703 9.12 7.95 -30.76
C GLU A 703 8.33 7.00 -31.66
N SER A 704 8.41 5.71 -31.36
CA SER A 704 7.54 4.67 -31.92
C SER A 704 6.68 4.06 -30.81
N SER A 705 5.51 3.55 -31.20
CA SER A 705 4.59 2.84 -30.30
C SER A 705 4.58 1.35 -30.64
N LEU A 706 4.87 0.53 -29.65
CA LEU A 706 4.69 -0.93 -29.71
C LEU A 706 3.60 -1.29 -28.69
N GLN A 707 2.43 -1.67 -29.18
CA GLN A 707 1.22 -1.90 -28.38
C GLN A 707 0.88 -0.69 -27.49
N ILE A 708 0.99 -0.82 -26.16
CA ILE A 708 0.66 0.19 -25.15
C ILE A 708 1.89 0.99 -24.70
N SER A 709 3.11 0.53 -25.01
CA SER A 709 4.36 1.16 -24.55
C SER A 709 5.03 2.01 -25.65
N ARG A 710 5.96 2.86 -25.24
CA ARG A 710 6.73 3.76 -26.12
C ARG A 710 8.20 3.32 -26.18
N LEU A 711 8.82 3.60 -27.32
CA LEU A 711 10.22 3.28 -27.63
C LEU A 711 10.87 4.45 -28.39
N ASN A 712 12.16 4.67 -28.18
CA ASN A 712 12.97 5.63 -28.93
C ASN A 712 14.36 5.07 -29.22
N LEU A 713 14.53 4.49 -30.40
CA LEU A 713 15.75 3.78 -30.79
C LEU A 713 16.99 4.69 -30.87
N ASN A 714 16.81 5.95 -31.29
CA ASN A 714 17.91 6.91 -31.36
C ASN A 714 18.41 7.28 -29.97
N GLU A 715 17.49 7.44 -29.01
CA GLU A 715 17.84 7.63 -27.62
C GLU A 715 18.53 6.39 -27.03
N VAL A 716 18.07 5.17 -27.34
CA VAL A 716 18.77 3.92 -26.93
C VAL A 716 20.21 3.90 -27.45
N LYS A 717 20.43 4.17 -28.75
CA LYS A 717 21.76 4.23 -29.35
C LYS A 717 22.66 5.21 -28.60
N PHE A 718 22.14 6.40 -28.29
CA PHE A 718 22.89 7.40 -27.55
C PHE A 718 23.16 6.98 -26.09
N VAL A 719 22.17 6.42 -25.37
CA VAL A 719 22.32 5.94 -23.99
C VAL A 719 23.41 4.86 -23.90
N CYS A 720 23.42 3.89 -24.81
CA CYS A 720 24.45 2.84 -24.85
C CYS A 720 25.84 3.43 -25.11
N LYS A 721 25.94 4.45 -25.98
CA LYS A 721 27.17 5.17 -26.26
C LYS A 721 27.65 5.99 -25.07
N LEU A 722 26.75 6.72 -24.41
CA LEU A 722 27.06 7.49 -23.21
C LEU A 722 27.55 6.59 -22.08
N PHE A 723 26.88 5.45 -21.88
CA PHE A 723 27.30 4.42 -20.93
C PHE A 723 28.74 3.97 -21.20
N GLU A 724 29.08 3.62 -22.44
CA GLU A 724 30.44 3.25 -22.86
C GLU A 724 31.47 4.31 -22.50
N GLN A 725 31.20 5.58 -22.82
CA GLN A 725 32.13 6.68 -22.54
C GLN A 725 32.33 6.89 -21.03
N ILE A 726 31.27 6.72 -20.25
CA ILE A 726 31.32 6.83 -18.79
C ILE A 726 32.15 5.70 -18.20
N ILE A 727 31.90 4.44 -18.58
CA ILE A 727 32.65 3.30 -18.04
C ILE A 727 34.14 3.40 -18.39
N GLU A 728 34.49 3.85 -19.59
CA GLU A 728 35.89 4.11 -19.98
C GLU A 728 36.54 5.16 -19.08
N LYS A 729 35.84 6.27 -18.81
CA LYS A 729 36.33 7.36 -17.94
C LYS A 729 36.57 6.94 -16.50
N ILE A 730 35.76 6.03 -15.96
CA ILE A 730 35.95 5.48 -14.60
C ILE A 730 36.95 4.31 -14.56
N GLY A 731 37.66 4.07 -15.67
CA GLY A 731 38.77 3.11 -15.74
C GLY A 731 38.42 1.73 -16.30
N TYR A 732 37.21 1.49 -16.79
CA TYR A 732 36.86 0.24 -17.46
C TYR A 732 37.52 0.17 -18.84
N LYS A 733 38.43 -0.78 -19.05
CA LYS A 733 39.04 -1.06 -20.36
C LYS A 733 38.50 -2.36 -20.93
N SER A 734 37.80 -2.29 -22.05
CA SER A 734 37.15 -3.42 -22.73
C SER A 734 38.10 -4.61 -23.03
N ASN A 735 39.40 -4.34 -23.19
CA ASN A 735 40.42 -5.34 -23.57
C ASN A 735 41.11 -6.03 -22.38
N SER A 736 40.70 -5.77 -21.13
CA SER A 736 41.32 -6.38 -19.95
C SER A 736 40.49 -7.56 -19.46
N LEU A 737 40.99 -8.78 -19.66
CA LEU A 737 40.39 -10.06 -19.23
C LEU A 737 40.17 -10.19 -17.70
N THR A 738 40.47 -9.15 -16.92
CA THR A 738 40.57 -9.19 -15.45
C THR A 738 39.66 -8.21 -14.70
N ILE A 739 38.77 -7.45 -15.36
CA ILE A 739 37.83 -6.59 -14.62
C ILE A 739 36.71 -7.45 -14.03
N THR A 740 36.89 -7.82 -12.76
CA THR A 740 35.96 -8.64 -11.98
C THR A 740 34.82 -7.84 -11.35
N LYS A 741 34.95 -6.51 -11.19
CA LYS A 741 33.89 -5.66 -10.61
C LYS A 741 34.01 -4.17 -10.99
N LEU A 742 32.88 -3.51 -11.27
CA LEU A 742 32.81 -2.05 -11.41
C LEU A 742 33.08 -1.36 -10.07
N PRO A 743 33.91 -0.30 -10.04
CA PRO A 743 34.25 0.39 -8.79
C PRO A 743 33.14 1.29 -8.26
N VAL A 744 32.12 1.55 -9.08
CA VAL A 744 30.98 2.42 -8.78
C VAL A 744 29.69 1.77 -9.25
N SER A 745 28.59 2.08 -8.58
CA SER A 745 27.26 1.59 -8.95
C SER A 745 26.66 2.43 -10.08
N ILE A 746 26.13 1.76 -11.11
CA ILE A 746 25.55 2.42 -12.29
C ILE A 746 24.09 1.96 -12.47
N GLY A 747 23.21 2.94 -12.65
CA GLY A 747 21.81 2.74 -12.99
C GLY A 747 21.47 3.33 -14.36
N ILE A 748 20.71 2.61 -15.17
CA ILE A 748 20.06 3.14 -16.37
C ILE A 748 18.56 3.03 -16.16
N ILE A 749 17.88 4.17 -16.04
CA ILE A 749 16.47 4.23 -15.74
C ILE A 749 15.68 4.82 -16.91
N THR A 750 14.45 4.36 -17.08
CA THR A 750 13.54 4.89 -18.10
C THR A 750 12.09 4.90 -17.62
N PHE A 751 11.22 5.70 -18.24
CA PHE A 751 9.80 5.68 -17.90
C PHE A 751 9.06 4.46 -18.50
N TYR A 752 9.61 3.79 -19.50
CA TYR A 752 8.88 2.80 -20.31
C TYR A 752 9.51 1.40 -20.27
N GLN A 753 8.67 0.37 -20.07
CA GLN A 753 9.12 -1.02 -19.97
C GLN A 753 9.75 -1.54 -21.28
N GLU A 754 9.19 -1.17 -22.44
CA GLU A 754 9.79 -1.58 -23.72
C GLU A 754 11.14 -0.90 -23.97
N GLN A 755 11.30 0.38 -23.63
CA GLN A 755 12.60 1.05 -23.67
C GLN A 755 13.63 0.32 -22.79
N LYS A 756 13.25 -0.09 -21.58
CA LYS A 756 14.11 -0.88 -20.67
C LYS A 756 14.60 -2.16 -21.37
N LYS A 757 13.69 -2.94 -21.95
CA LYS A 757 14.01 -4.19 -22.66
C LYS A 757 14.97 -3.94 -23.82
N THR A 758 14.74 -2.90 -24.62
CA THR A 758 15.59 -2.57 -25.77
C THR A 758 16.97 -2.10 -25.35
N ILE A 759 17.09 -1.24 -24.32
CA ILE A 759 18.39 -0.84 -23.76
C ILE A 759 19.17 -2.07 -23.30
N LEU A 760 18.53 -2.95 -22.51
CA LEU A 760 19.15 -4.18 -22.02
C LEU A 760 19.63 -5.07 -23.18
N SER A 761 18.78 -5.30 -24.19
CA SER A 761 19.14 -6.09 -25.38
C SER A 761 20.34 -5.50 -26.12
N GLN A 762 20.38 -4.18 -26.31
CA GLN A 762 21.47 -3.53 -27.04
C GLN A 762 22.79 -3.53 -26.26
N LEU A 763 22.73 -3.41 -24.93
CA LEU A 763 23.91 -3.52 -24.08
C LEU A 763 24.46 -4.95 -24.04
N MET A 764 23.60 -5.97 -23.92
CA MET A 764 24.03 -7.38 -23.97
C MET A 764 24.68 -7.78 -25.30
N LYS A 765 24.32 -7.12 -26.41
CA LYS A 765 24.97 -7.33 -27.72
C LYS A 765 26.38 -6.72 -27.78
N LYS A 766 26.66 -5.69 -26.99
CA LYS A 766 27.90 -4.90 -27.08
C LYS A 766 28.90 -5.21 -25.97
N PHE A 767 28.42 -5.64 -24.80
CA PHE A 767 29.21 -5.83 -23.60
C PHE A 767 29.01 -7.25 -23.04
N PRO A 768 30.00 -7.79 -22.30
CA PRO A 768 29.88 -9.13 -21.74
C PRO A 768 28.83 -9.17 -20.62
N GLY A 769 28.14 -10.31 -20.49
CA GLY A 769 27.02 -10.48 -19.55
C GLY A 769 27.38 -10.17 -18.09
N ASN A 770 28.58 -10.55 -17.65
CA ASN A 770 29.08 -10.28 -16.30
C ASN A 770 29.19 -8.78 -15.96
N LEU A 771 29.37 -7.90 -16.95
CA LEU A 771 29.31 -6.44 -16.75
C LEU A 771 27.85 -5.98 -16.62
N ILE A 772 26.98 -6.52 -17.47
CA ILE A 772 25.56 -6.16 -17.50
C ILE A 772 24.86 -6.58 -16.19
N ASP A 773 25.23 -7.72 -15.62
CA ASP A 773 24.70 -8.20 -14.34
C ASP A 773 25.05 -7.28 -13.15
N GLN A 774 26.08 -6.43 -13.30
CA GLN A 774 26.50 -5.47 -12.27
C GLN A 774 25.80 -4.11 -12.37
N ILE A 775 25.14 -3.82 -13.49
CA ILE A 775 24.41 -2.56 -13.69
C ILE A 775 22.92 -2.76 -13.46
N LYS A 776 22.27 -1.73 -12.92
CA LYS A 776 20.84 -1.77 -12.66
C LYS A 776 20.09 -1.11 -13.78
N ILE A 777 19.31 -1.87 -14.55
CA ILE A 777 18.48 -1.32 -15.63
C ILE A 777 17.01 -1.53 -15.26
N ASP A 778 16.27 -0.45 -15.04
CA ASP A 778 14.85 -0.57 -14.68
C ASP A 778 13.98 0.63 -15.08
N THR A 779 12.69 0.52 -14.84
CA THR A 779 11.76 1.66 -14.93
C THR A 779 11.90 2.58 -13.72
N VAL A 780 11.55 3.85 -13.87
CA VAL A 780 11.58 4.83 -12.75
C VAL A 780 10.76 4.34 -11.56
N ASP A 781 9.56 3.80 -11.82
CA ASP A 781 8.65 3.31 -10.79
C ASP A 781 9.26 2.10 -10.03
N ALA A 782 9.88 1.14 -10.74
CA ALA A 782 10.55 -0.01 -10.13
C ALA A 782 11.90 0.33 -9.45
N PHE A 783 12.53 1.44 -9.83
CA PHE A 783 13.79 1.92 -9.23
C PHE A 783 13.58 2.72 -7.94
N GLN A 784 12.32 2.88 -7.48
CA GLN A 784 12.03 3.56 -6.23
C GLN A 784 12.71 2.86 -5.03
N GLY A 785 13.18 3.65 -4.07
CA GLY A 785 13.99 3.17 -2.94
C GLY A 785 15.45 2.81 -3.29
N GLN A 786 15.77 2.61 -4.57
CA GLN A 786 17.15 2.35 -5.01
C GLN A 786 17.91 3.64 -5.32
N GLU A 787 19.24 3.54 -5.34
CA GLU A 787 20.16 4.62 -5.68
C GLU A 787 21.45 4.06 -6.29
N CYS A 788 22.10 4.86 -7.14
CA CYS A 788 23.38 4.54 -7.77
C CYS A 788 24.30 5.76 -7.76
N ASP A 789 25.60 5.54 -7.84
CA ASP A 789 26.58 6.62 -7.96
C ASP A 789 26.40 7.36 -9.28
N ILE A 790 26.14 6.62 -10.36
CA ILE A 790 25.85 7.15 -11.69
C ILE A 790 24.45 6.72 -12.12
N VAL A 791 23.65 7.66 -12.64
CA VAL A 791 22.35 7.38 -13.26
C VAL A 791 22.25 8.01 -14.64
N ILE A 792 21.87 7.20 -15.63
CA ILE A 792 21.48 7.66 -16.96
C ILE A 792 19.95 7.51 -17.08
N LEU A 793 19.25 8.61 -17.26
CA LEU A 793 17.80 8.66 -17.43
C LEU A 793 17.44 8.77 -18.92
N SER A 794 16.69 7.80 -19.42
CA SER A 794 16.09 7.80 -20.76
C SER A 794 14.62 8.22 -20.70
N CYS A 795 14.30 9.41 -21.20
CA CYS A 795 12.97 10.02 -21.17
C CYS A 795 12.03 9.56 -22.30
N VAL A 796 12.56 9.04 -23.40
CA VAL A 796 11.86 8.42 -24.55
C VAL A 796 11.01 9.37 -25.41
N ARG A 797 10.20 10.24 -24.80
CA ARG A 797 9.17 11.00 -25.52
C ARG A 797 9.76 11.99 -26.53
N ALA A 798 9.29 11.89 -27.77
CA ALA A 798 9.77 12.67 -28.90
C ALA A 798 8.62 12.94 -29.91
N PRO A 799 8.84 13.65 -31.02
CA PRO A 799 7.92 13.64 -32.14
C PRO A 799 7.78 12.21 -32.66
N ASP A 800 6.61 11.85 -33.20
CA ASP A 800 6.48 10.55 -33.88
C ASP A 800 7.28 10.53 -35.20
N GLU A 801 7.28 9.39 -35.90
CA GLU A 801 7.97 9.22 -37.19
C GLU A 801 7.50 10.21 -38.28
N PHE A 802 6.30 10.78 -38.12
CA PHE A 802 5.72 11.79 -39.01
C PHE A 802 5.96 13.23 -38.53
N GLY A 803 6.65 13.42 -37.42
CA GLY A 803 6.98 14.73 -36.84
C GLY A 803 5.89 15.33 -35.96
N HIS A 804 4.80 14.62 -35.63
CA HIS A 804 3.74 15.14 -34.77
C HIS A 804 4.20 15.27 -33.33
N ILE A 805 3.95 16.43 -32.74
CA ILE A 805 4.38 16.76 -31.37
C ILE A 805 3.19 16.69 -30.41
N GLY A 806 2.79 15.46 -30.04
CA GLY A 806 1.80 15.21 -28.97
C GLY A 806 2.29 15.54 -27.55
N THR A 807 1.49 15.21 -26.52
CA THR A 807 1.85 15.39 -25.10
C THR A 807 2.92 14.39 -24.64
N ILE A 808 3.55 14.62 -23.48
CA ILE A 808 4.52 13.68 -22.86
C ILE A 808 3.84 12.55 -22.05
N GLY A 809 2.50 12.47 -22.04
CA GLY A 809 1.76 11.43 -21.31
C GLY A 809 2.03 11.45 -19.81
N PHE A 810 2.11 10.27 -19.18
CA PHE A 810 2.30 10.15 -17.72
C PHE A 810 3.65 10.68 -17.19
N VAL A 811 4.64 10.90 -18.07
CA VAL A 811 5.94 11.52 -17.73
C VAL A 811 5.77 12.97 -17.23
N ARG A 812 4.58 13.57 -17.41
CA ARG A 812 4.20 14.85 -16.81
C ARG A 812 4.11 14.83 -15.28
N SER A 813 4.04 13.66 -14.65
CA SER A 813 3.94 13.52 -13.19
C SER A 813 5.18 14.11 -12.50
N GLN A 814 4.92 15.07 -11.61
CA GLN A 814 5.96 15.71 -10.79
C GLN A 814 6.65 14.68 -9.88
N GLN A 815 5.89 13.75 -9.31
CA GLN A 815 6.40 12.69 -8.43
C GLN A 815 7.39 11.77 -9.16
N ARG A 816 7.05 11.31 -10.37
CA ARG A 816 7.93 10.50 -11.22
C ARG A 816 9.21 11.24 -11.59
N MET A 817 9.09 12.52 -11.96
CA MET A 817 10.25 13.37 -12.24
C MET A 817 11.13 13.51 -11.00
N ASN A 818 10.55 13.75 -9.82
CA ASN A 818 11.28 13.86 -8.57
C ASN A 818 12.02 12.57 -8.21
N VAL A 819 11.37 11.40 -8.34
CA VAL A 819 12.04 10.11 -8.15
C VAL A 819 13.21 9.96 -9.12
N ALA A 820 12.98 10.15 -10.43
CA ALA A 820 14.01 9.98 -11.45
C ALA A 820 15.24 10.88 -11.23
N LEU A 821 15.03 12.15 -10.85
CA LEU A 821 16.11 13.13 -10.63
C LEU A 821 16.89 12.88 -9.33
N THR A 822 16.39 12.06 -8.41
CA THR A 822 16.95 11.88 -7.07
C THR A 822 17.53 10.48 -6.81
N ARG A 823 17.73 9.69 -7.89
CA ARG A 823 18.35 8.36 -7.82
C ARG A 823 19.89 8.39 -7.86
N ALA A 824 20.47 9.46 -8.39
CA ALA A 824 21.91 9.58 -8.60
C ALA A 824 22.62 10.21 -7.39
N ARG A 825 23.73 9.63 -6.94
CA ARG A 825 24.58 10.25 -5.90
C ARG A 825 25.60 11.22 -6.49
N SER A 826 26.37 10.79 -7.49
CA SER A 826 27.54 11.51 -8.01
C SER A 826 27.35 12.10 -9.41
N LEU A 827 26.68 11.38 -10.32
CA LEU A 827 26.49 11.79 -11.71
C LEU A 827 25.08 11.47 -12.21
N LEU A 828 24.37 12.49 -12.68
CA LEU A 828 23.08 12.36 -13.34
C LEU A 828 23.16 12.85 -14.80
N CYS A 829 22.88 11.95 -15.75
CA CYS A 829 22.75 12.26 -17.17
C CYS A 829 21.30 12.05 -17.62
N ILE A 830 20.70 13.05 -18.24
CA ILE A 830 19.31 12.98 -18.72
C ILE A 830 19.29 13.07 -20.25
N CYS A 831 18.75 12.04 -20.90
CA CYS A 831 18.57 11.98 -22.35
C CYS A 831 17.11 12.26 -22.69
N LEU A 832 16.84 13.26 -23.52
CA LEU A 832 15.47 13.66 -23.89
C LEU A 832 15.41 14.37 -25.25
N HIS A 833 14.19 14.65 -25.72
CA HIS A 833 13.95 15.56 -26.85
C HIS A 833 13.44 16.93 -26.38
N LYS A 834 14.25 17.98 -26.49
CA LYS A 834 13.99 19.29 -25.88
C LYS A 834 12.64 19.89 -26.29
N LYS A 835 12.31 19.93 -27.58
CA LYS A 835 11.06 20.57 -28.06
C LYS A 835 9.80 19.88 -27.55
N LYS A 836 9.87 18.57 -27.30
CA LYS A 836 8.73 17.79 -26.78
C LYS A 836 8.51 18.10 -25.30
N PHE A 837 9.60 18.07 -24.53
CA PHE A 837 9.58 18.28 -23.08
C PHE A 837 9.36 19.75 -22.68
N SER A 838 9.77 20.72 -23.51
CA SER A 838 9.55 22.15 -23.23
C SER A 838 8.07 22.56 -23.20
N LYS A 839 7.16 21.72 -23.72
CA LYS A 839 5.71 21.95 -23.63
C LYS A 839 5.17 21.74 -22.21
N ASN A 840 5.85 20.97 -21.36
CA ASN A 840 5.46 20.82 -19.96
C ASN A 840 6.18 21.85 -19.08
N SER A 841 5.44 22.50 -18.18
CA SER A 841 5.93 23.63 -17.38
C SER A 841 7.14 23.28 -16.49
N ILE A 842 7.13 22.13 -15.81
CA ILE A 842 8.19 21.71 -14.88
C ILE A 842 9.41 21.20 -15.65
N TRP A 843 9.21 20.42 -16.70
CA TRP A 843 10.31 20.00 -17.58
C TRP A 843 10.98 21.18 -18.29
N ASN A 844 10.21 22.20 -18.70
CA ASN A 844 10.77 23.43 -19.27
C ASN A 844 11.62 24.21 -18.25
N LYS A 845 11.19 24.23 -16.97
CA LYS A 845 12.00 24.79 -15.87
C LYS A 845 13.32 24.03 -15.71
N LEU A 846 13.32 22.68 -15.85
CA LEU A 846 14.55 21.87 -15.81
C LEU A 846 15.49 22.20 -16.99
N LEU A 847 14.95 22.32 -18.20
CA LEU A 847 15.73 22.69 -19.39
C LEU A 847 16.33 24.09 -19.26
N SER A 848 15.57 25.03 -18.70
CA SER A 848 16.01 26.41 -18.47
C SER A 848 17.11 26.47 -17.41
N ASP A 849 16.95 25.73 -16.32
CA ASP A 849 17.95 25.59 -15.26
C ASP A 849 19.26 24.97 -15.78
N ALA A 850 19.17 23.88 -16.55
CA ALA A 850 20.34 23.26 -17.17
C ALA A 850 21.04 24.19 -18.17
N ARG A 851 20.28 24.99 -18.94
CA ARG A 851 20.84 26.00 -19.84
C ARG A 851 21.59 27.09 -19.07
N GLN A 852 21.01 27.60 -17.98
CA GLN A 852 21.66 28.61 -17.13
C GLN A 852 22.97 28.09 -16.51
N ARG A 853 23.02 26.80 -16.20
CA ARG A 853 24.22 26.14 -15.65
C ARG A 853 25.21 25.65 -16.70
N ASN A 854 25.00 25.94 -17.99
CA ASN A 854 25.78 25.43 -19.12
C ASN A 854 25.89 23.89 -19.15
N ARG A 855 24.80 23.20 -18.80
CA ARG A 855 24.70 21.73 -18.75
C ARG A 855 23.69 21.13 -19.74
N LEU A 856 23.10 21.95 -20.61
CA LEU A 856 22.22 21.50 -21.69
C LEU A 856 22.99 21.42 -23.01
N PHE A 857 23.06 20.23 -23.59
CA PHE A 857 23.80 19.95 -24.81
C PHE A 857 22.91 19.36 -25.89
N SER A 858 22.84 20.01 -27.06
CA SER A 858 22.03 19.52 -28.17
C SER A 858 22.89 18.77 -29.20
N ILE A 859 22.60 17.49 -29.41
CA ILE A 859 23.45 16.53 -30.12
C ILE A 859 22.63 15.62 -31.06
N SER A 860 23.30 14.93 -31.98
CA SER A 860 22.71 13.78 -32.70
C SER A 860 23.05 12.49 -31.96
N SER A 861 22.18 11.48 -32.06
CA SER A 861 22.42 10.12 -31.60
C SER A 861 23.70 9.49 -32.17
N THR A 862 24.21 10.01 -33.29
CA THR A 862 25.44 9.57 -33.98
C THR A 862 26.68 10.41 -33.67
N ILE A 863 26.63 11.29 -32.65
CA ILE A 863 27.76 12.14 -32.23
C ILE A 863 29.09 11.35 -32.15
N LYS A 864 30.21 11.95 -32.58
CA LYS A 864 31.52 11.27 -32.53
C LYS A 864 32.03 11.14 -31.09
N ASP A 865 32.73 10.05 -30.78
CA ASP A 865 33.20 9.72 -29.42
C ASP A 865 34.07 10.84 -28.83
N PHE A 866 34.99 11.38 -29.62
CA PHE A 866 35.87 12.48 -29.20
C PHE A 866 35.08 13.71 -28.72
N GLN A 867 34.00 14.08 -29.42
CA GLN A 867 33.15 15.21 -29.03
C GLN A 867 32.44 14.93 -27.70
N LEU A 868 31.88 13.72 -27.55
CA LEU A 868 31.21 13.32 -26.31
C LEU A 868 32.19 13.26 -25.12
N LYS A 869 33.42 12.76 -25.32
CA LYS A 869 34.47 12.73 -24.30
C LYS A 869 34.84 14.14 -23.82
N GLN A 870 34.95 15.10 -24.73
CA GLN A 870 35.23 16.50 -24.38
C GLN A 870 34.11 17.12 -23.54
N MET A 871 32.86 16.77 -23.81
CA MET A 871 31.70 17.29 -23.04
C MET A 871 31.61 16.71 -21.63
N LEU A 872 32.17 15.52 -21.41
CA LEU A 872 32.25 14.84 -20.10
C LEU A 872 33.48 15.26 -19.27
N VAL A 873 34.31 16.17 -19.78
CA VAL A 873 35.34 16.90 -18.99
C VAL A 873 34.69 18.19 -18.52
#